data_AF-A0A935A9Q3-F1
#
_entry.id   AF-A0A935A9Q3-F1
#
_cell.length_a   1.000
_cell.length_b   1.000
_cell.length_c   1.000
_cell.angle_alpha   90.00
_cell.angle_beta   90.00
_cell.angle_gamma   90.00
#
_symmetry.space_group_name_H-M   'P 1'
#
loop_
_entity.id
_entity.type
_entity.pdbx_description
1 polymer ?
#
loop_
_entity_poly.entity_id
_entity_poly.type
_entity_poly.pdbx_seq_one_letter_code
_entity_poly.pdbx_strand_id
1 'polypeptide(L)'
;MNLKKLFVWLGVLVVLGAVLAACGGASEPTEAPTEAVVEEAPVAPVPDTPFLAEWQGSGHADVAGEAFRHWDEDDPAEVPTSCAKCHSSAGYADFLGADGSEAGKVDANVAAADAQGVQCAACHNAVTMTKTTVMFPSGVEITAGDDTRCMECHQGRESKVSVDAQIEKFAVTDMDAVVDPIKDEQGNDVRFGFRNVHYYAAAATLYGGMTHGGYEYEGLAYDAKNSHVEGYNSCTGCHDPHTLEVKVEQCAFCHEDVSSVEDLKNVRMVSSAHDYDGDGNVEEGMYYELEGLQETLYAEIQKYAAGTAGTGIVYDAAAYPYWFADADGDGAADQADGKAVGYSAWTARLLKAAYNYQVALKDKGAYSHGNKYIVQLLFDSIADLGGDTSKLARNDAGHFAGNTEAFRHWDLDDEGNPVYEVEAGCVKCHSAAGLPQFLEHGANLPVEASNGFACSTCHNEEAWPELYSVNSVVFPSGATVSFGGKDADGNFVADEGNLCLQCHQGRSSTATVNKALASKDADTPDAKIRFSNIHYFAAGATVFGADVQGAYMYEGREYVGQNMHAEESGKVNKCQDCHDVHALEVNVDACETCHETGDPAEVRGESSAGIDYDGDGDVTEGIKGEIDTMTEALYAAIQAYAEGHGGAIEYKASAYPYFFGADGKGYAAWTPRLLKAAFNYQYVQKDPGAFVHNPKFVIQFLYDSIQDLGGDVSAYTRP
;
A
#
# COMPACT_ATOMS: atom_id res chain seq x y z
N MET A 1 84.14 -73.42 7.80
CA MET A 1 84.12 -72.38 8.85
C MET A 1 85.46 -71.65 8.84
N ASN A 2 85.44 -70.34 8.60
CA ASN A 2 86.17 -69.47 9.51
C ASN A 2 85.38 -68.17 9.64
N LEU A 3 84.56 -68.13 10.70
CA LEU A 3 83.65 -67.05 11.10
C LEU A 3 84.36 -65.69 11.08
N LYS A 4 85.69 -65.68 11.25
CA LYS A 4 86.55 -64.50 11.20
C LYS A 4 86.57 -63.75 9.87
N LYS A 5 86.30 -64.39 8.72
CA LYS A 5 86.31 -63.68 7.42
C LYS A 5 84.99 -63.02 7.04
N LEU A 6 83.88 -63.42 7.66
CA LEU A 6 82.55 -62.82 7.43
C LEU A 6 82.36 -61.55 8.28
N PHE A 7 82.92 -61.50 9.49
CA PHE A 7 82.88 -60.31 10.35
C PHE A 7 83.78 -59.16 9.87
N VAL A 8 84.86 -59.47 9.13
CA VAL A 8 85.77 -58.43 8.60
C VAL A 8 85.13 -57.66 7.44
N TRP A 9 84.32 -58.30 6.61
CA TRP A 9 83.64 -57.63 5.50
C TRP A 9 82.40 -56.82 5.93
N LEU A 10 81.69 -57.24 7.00
CA LEU A 10 80.61 -56.43 7.58
C LEU A 10 81.11 -55.24 8.41
N GLY A 11 82.29 -55.34 9.04
CA GLY A 11 82.88 -54.25 9.81
C GLY A 11 83.41 -53.09 8.96
N VAL A 12 83.89 -53.36 7.74
CA VAL A 12 84.45 -52.32 6.86
C VAL A 12 83.36 -51.45 6.21
N LEU A 13 82.14 -51.96 6.03
CA LEU A 13 81.01 -51.20 5.45
C LEU A 13 80.27 -50.32 6.47
N VAL A 14 80.28 -50.67 7.76
CA VAL A 14 79.65 -49.84 8.81
C VAL A 14 80.59 -48.72 9.29
N VAL A 15 81.91 -48.92 9.22
CA VAL A 15 82.90 -47.90 9.61
C VAL A 15 83.09 -46.82 8.54
N LEU A 16 82.80 -47.07 7.26
CA LEU A 16 82.82 -46.02 6.23
C LEU A 16 81.58 -45.10 6.26
N GLY A 17 80.46 -45.54 6.85
CA GLY A 17 79.24 -44.74 6.97
C GLY A 17 79.23 -43.75 8.15
N ALA A 18 80.02 -44.01 9.19
CA ALA A 18 80.06 -43.19 10.40
C ALA A 18 81.18 -42.13 10.42
N VAL A 19 82.10 -42.14 9.44
CA VAL A 19 83.29 -41.26 9.38
C VAL A 19 83.03 -39.96 8.57
N LEU A 20 81.84 -39.78 8.00
CA LEU A 20 81.45 -38.54 7.28
C LEU A 20 80.47 -37.62 8.02
N ALA A 21 80.04 -37.98 9.24
CA ALA A 21 79.08 -37.18 10.03
C ALA A 21 79.68 -36.51 11.28
N ALA A 22 80.99 -36.60 11.52
CA ALA A 22 81.59 -36.08 12.75
C ALA A 22 83.08 -35.71 12.59
N CYS A 23 83.39 -34.70 11.76
CA CYS A 23 84.67 -34.00 11.79
C CYS A 23 84.52 -32.59 11.20
N GLY A 24 84.40 -31.60 12.08
CA GLY A 24 84.51 -30.17 11.79
C GLY A 24 84.58 -29.43 13.13
N GLY A 25 85.78 -29.35 13.69
CA GLY A 25 86.02 -29.00 15.09
C GLY A 25 86.47 -27.57 15.37
N ALA A 26 86.70 -27.37 16.67
CA ALA A 26 87.48 -26.36 17.38
C ALA A 26 86.85 -24.98 17.68
N SER A 27 86.58 -24.78 18.98
CA SER A 27 86.32 -23.54 19.73
C SER A 27 87.62 -22.76 20.00
N GLU A 28 87.60 -21.42 19.95
CA GLU A 28 87.52 -20.43 21.06
C GLU A 28 87.75 -19.01 20.46
N PRO A 29 87.50 -17.85 21.12
CA PRO A 29 86.95 -17.58 22.46
C PRO A 29 85.79 -16.54 22.49
N THR A 30 85.23 -16.36 23.69
CA THR A 30 84.15 -15.45 24.11
C THR A 30 84.37 -13.96 23.76
N GLU A 31 83.34 -13.33 23.17
CA GLU A 31 83.19 -11.87 23.08
C GLU A 31 81.85 -11.44 23.73
N ALA A 32 81.82 -10.22 24.25
CA ALA A 32 80.77 -9.62 25.10
C ALA A 32 79.37 -9.56 24.45
N PRO A 33 78.27 -9.47 25.23
CA PRO A 33 76.93 -9.48 24.65
C PRO A 33 76.67 -8.21 23.85
N THR A 34 76.55 -8.36 22.54
CA THR A 34 75.95 -7.37 21.64
C THR A 34 74.43 -7.48 21.75
N GLU A 35 73.75 -6.34 21.80
CA GLU A 35 72.29 -6.18 21.81
C GLU A 35 71.58 -7.15 20.85
N ALA A 36 70.62 -7.90 21.39
CA ALA A 36 69.72 -8.70 20.60
C ALA A 36 68.84 -7.77 19.74
N VAL A 37 68.91 -7.98 18.43
CA VAL A 37 67.88 -7.54 17.49
C VAL A 37 66.56 -8.14 17.97
N VAL A 38 65.59 -7.28 18.26
CA VAL A 38 64.21 -7.71 18.52
C VAL A 38 63.69 -8.29 17.21
N GLU A 39 63.60 -9.61 17.15
CA GLU A 39 62.87 -10.33 16.12
C GLU A 39 61.40 -9.89 16.25
N GLU A 40 60.86 -9.20 15.24
CA GLU A 40 59.44 -8.88 15.18
C GLU A 40 58.67 -10.20 15.32
N ALA A 41 57.87 -10.28 16.39
CA ALA A 41 56.95 -11.39 16.56
C ALA A 41 56.10 -11.50 15.28
N PRO A 42 55.88 -12.72 14.75
CA PRO A 42 55.01 -12.88 13.60
C PRO A 42 53.64 -12.33 13.97
N VAL A 43 53.19 -11.33 13.21
CA VAL A 43 51.83 -10.80 13.27
C VAL A 43 50.91 -12.02 13.17
N ALA A 44 50.16 -12.29 14.24
CA ALA A 44 49.15 -13.33 14.19
C ALA A 44 48.25 -13.05 12.98
N PRO A 45 47.94 -14.04 12.12
CA PRO A 45 47.01 -13.80 11.02
C PRO A 45 45.73 -13.24 11.62
N VAL A 46 45.36 -12.03 11.17
CA VAL A 46 44.04 -11.46 11.46
C VAL A 46 43.04 -12.56 11.08
N PRO A 47 42.16 -12.99 12.00
CA PRO A 47 41.12 -13.94 11.66
C PRO A 47 40.43 -13.44 10.39
N ASP A 48 40.33 -14.31 9.38
CA ASP A 48 39.66 -13.97 8.12
C ASP A 48 38.22 -13.59 8.46
N THR A 49 37.97 -12.28 8.52
CA THR A 49 36.68 -11.74 8.97
C THR A 49 35.78 -11.82 7.75
N PRO A 50 34.72 -12.65 7.77
CA PRO A 50 33.88 -12.85 6.60
C PRO A 50 33.34 -11.52 6.09
N PHE A 51 33.29 -11.37 4.77
CA PHE A 51 32.74 -10.20 4.07
C PHE A 51 33.46 -8.87 4.34
N LEU A 52 34.65 -8.88 4.96
CA LEU A 52 35.38 -7.64 5.27
C LEU A 52 35.78 -6.88 4.00
N ALA A 53 36.21 -7.59 2.95
CA ALA A 53 36.61 -6.97 1.69
C ALA A 53 35.41 -6.34 0.97
N GLU A 54 34.27 -7.04 0.96
CA GLU A 54 33.00 -6.54 0.45
C GLU A 54 32.56 -5.29 1.21
N TRP A 55 32.56 -5.32 2.54
CA TRP A 55 32.19 -4.16 3.37
C TRP A 55 33.10 -2.96 3.14
N GLN A 56 34.42 -3.17 3.04
CA GLN A 56 35.39 -2.10 2.78
C GLN A 56 35.15 -1.40 1.42
N GLY A 57 34.49 -2.06 0.48
CA GLY A 57 34.06 -1.46 -0.79
C GLY A 57 32.71 -0.75 -0.73
N SER A 58 31.96 -0.87 0.36
CA SER A 58 30.61 -0.31 0.50
C SER A 58 30.61 1.18 0.86
N GLY A 59 29.51 1.87 0.57
CA GLY A 59 29.32 3.28 0.95
C GLY A 59 29.34 3.53 2.46
N HIS A 60 29.03 2.53 3.28
CA HIS A 60 29.11 2.63 4.74
C HIS A 60 30.54 2.62 5.28
N ALA A 61 31.49 2.07 4.52
CA ALA A 61 32.91 2.09 4.85
C ALA A 61 33.67 3.27 4.23
N ASP A 62 33.00 4.13 3.45
CA ASP A 62 33.62 5.32 2.86
C ASP A 62 33.86 6.41 3.91
N VAL A 63 34.90 6.24 4.71
CA VAL A 63 35.27 7.16 5.79
C VAL A 63 35.61 8.57 5.30
N ALA A 64 35.85 8.76 4.00
CA ALA A 64 36.11 10.06 3.39
C ALA A 64 34.84 10.75 2.88
N GLY A 65 33.70 10.06 2.88
CA GLY A 65 32.43 10.57 2.39
C GLY A 65 31.86 11.69 3.27
N GLU A 66 31.09 12.58 2.64
CA GLU A 66 30.44 13.73 3.31
C GLU A 66 29.61 13.31 4.53
N ALA A 67 28.96 12.15 4.45
CA ALA A 67 28.18 11.60 5.55
C ALA A 67 28.99 11.44 6.86
N PHE A 68 30.31 11.30 6.81
CA PHE A 68 31.13 11.09 8.00
C PHE A 68 32.12 12.22 8.28
N ARG A 69 32.36 13.09 7.31
CA ARG A 69 33.39 14.15 7.36
C ARG A 69 32.82 15.57 7.48
N HIS A 70 31.50 15.74 7.43
CA HIS A 70 30.82 17.04 7.50
C HIS A 70 31.32 17.94 8.64
N TRP A 71 31.59 17.37 9.81
CA TRP A 71 31.96 18.08 11.03
C TRP A 71 33.47 18.25 11.24
N ASP A 72 34.32 17.87 10.28
CA ASP A 72 35.78 17.92 10.44
C ASP A 72 36.32 19.36 10.60
N GLU A 73 35.61 20.34 10.03
CA GLU A 73 35.98 21.76 10.10
C GLU A 73 35.23 22.55 11.20
N ASP A 74 34.35 21.90 11.96
CA ASP A 74 33.61 22.52 13.06
C ASP A 74 34.51 22.78 14.29
N ASP A 75 34.08 23.69 15.18
CA ASP A 75 34.77 24.00 16.43
C ASP A 75 33.82 23.90 17.64
N PRO A 76 33.88 22.82 18.44
CA PRO A 76 34.79 21.68 18.30
C PRO A 76 34.41 20.74 17.14
N ALA A 77 35.40 20.06 16.56
CA ALA A 77 35.20 19.10 15.46
C ALA A 77 34.57 17.80 15.98
N GLU A 78 33.25 17.81 16.11
CA GLU A 78 32.46 16.73 16.70
C GLU A 78 31.16 16.52 15.93
N VAL A 79 30.78 15.26 15.73
CA VAL A 79 29.45 14.86 15.29
C VAL A 79 28.47 15.08 16.45
N PRO A 80 27.48 15.97 16.33
CA PRO A 80 26.54 16.27 17.40
C PRO A 80 25.67 15.06 17.75
N THR A 81 25.17 14.98 18.98
CA THR A 81 24.25 13.91 19.44
C THR A 81 23.07 13.68 18.49
N SER A 82 22.51 14.74 17.90
CA SER A 82 21.39 14.65 16.95
C SER A 82 21.73 14.00 15.61
N CYS A 83 23.02 13.78 15.32
CA CYS A 83 23.53 13.23 14.06
C CYS A 83 24.32 11.94 14.31
N ALA A 84 24.95 11.80 15.47
CA ALA A 84 25.88 10.72 15.78
C ALA A 84 25.26 9.32 15.71
N LYS A 85 23.93 9.18 15.91
CA LYS A 85 23.21 7.89 15.78
C LYS A 85 23.52 7.19 14.45
N CYS A 86 23.56 7.92 13.35
CA CYS A 86 23.70 7.34 12.00
C CYS A 86 24.98 7.73 11.29
N HIS A 87 25.70 8.71 11.82
CA HIS A 87 26.96 9.21 11.26
C HIS A 87 28.18 8.78 12.08
N SER A 88 28.02 7.87 13.06
CA SER A 88 29.13 7.25 13.77
C SER A 88 28.72 5.90 14.38
N SER A 89 29.65 4.94 14.38
CA SER A 89 29.41 3.64 15.03
C SER A 89 29.28 3.77 16.57
N ALA A 90 30.00 4.72 17.17
CA ALA A 90 29.92 5.01 18.60
C ALA A 90 28.55 5.57 18.98
N GLY A 91 28.05 6.55 18.24
CA GLY A 91 26.72 7.12 18.49
C GLY A 91 25.59 6.12 18.27
N TYR A 92 25.72 5.18 17.32
CA TYR A 92 24.74 4.10 17.20
C TYR A 92 24.80 3.13 18.38
N ALA A 93 25.99 2.75 18.84
CA ALA A 93 26.15 1.90 20.02
C ALA A 93 25.56 2.54 21.29
N ASP A 94 25.76 3.85 21.47
CA ASP A 94 25.17 4.65 22.54
C ASP A 94 23.63 4.67 22.41
N PHE A 95 23.10 4.97 21.22
CA PHE A 95 21.65 4.91 20.97
C PHE A 95 21.02 3.56 21.32
N LEU A 96 21.73 2.47 21.05
CA LEU A 96 21.28 1.11 21.37
C LEU A 96 21.45 0.75 22.85
N GLY A 97 22.20 1.53 23.64
CA GLY A 97 22.67 1.16 24.98
C GLY A 97 23.67 -0.01 24.95
N ALA A 98 24.28 -0.29 23.80
CA ALA A 98 25.19 -1.41 23.60
C ALA A 98 26.55 -1.21 24.31
N ASP A 99 26.89 0.04 24.62
CA ASP A 99 28.05 0.44 25.43
C ASP A 99 27.74 0.54 26.94
N GLY A 100 26.49 0.28 27.34
CA GLY A 100 25.99 0.37 28.71
C GLY A 100 25.32 1.70 29.05
N SER A 101 25.13 2.60 28.08
CA SER A 101 24.34 3.82 28.24
C SER A 101 22.83 3.55 28.25
N GLU A 102 22.04 4.61 28.41
CA GLU A 102 20.58 4.54 28.36
C GLU A 102 20.10 4.46 26.90
N ALA A 103 19.49 3.34 26.51
CA ALA A 103 18.97 3.14 25.16
C ALA A 103 17.90 4.19 24.76
N GLY A 104 17.86 4.51 23.47
CA GLY A 104 16.88 5.41 22.86
C GLY A 104 17.35 6.85 22.68
N LYS A 105 18.59 7.18 23.06
CA LYS A 105 19.21 8.50 22.86
C LYS A 105 20.71 8.39 22.70
N VAL A 106 21.33 9.42 22.14
CA VAL A 106 22.79 9.59 22.15
C VAL A 106 23.12 10.60 23.24
N ASP A 107 23.92 10.18 24.22
CA ASP A 107 24.24 10.94 25.42
C ASP A 107 25.34 11.98 25.20
N ALA A 108 26.23 11.77 24.24
CA ALA A 108 27.37 12.66 23.97
C ALA A 108 27.69 12.84 22.49
N ASN A 109 28.28 13.98 22.15
CA ASN A 109 28.87 14.20 20.83
C ASN A 109 30.00 13.18 20.61
N VAL A 110 30.25 12.82 19.36
CA VAL A 110 31.34 11.93 18.96
C VAL A 110 32.41 12.77 18.27
N ALA A 111 33.69 12.64 18.65
CA ALA A 111 34.75 13.37 17.96
C ALA A 111 34.74 13.06 16.45
N ALA A 112 34.88 14.07 15.59
CA ALA A 112 34.81 13.86 14.14
C ALA A 112 35.90 12.90 13.65
N ALA A 113 37.04 12.87 14.32
CA ALA A 113 38.12 11.90 14.10
C ALA A 113 37.69 10.44 14.36
N ASP A 114 36.69 10.21 15.21
CA ASP A 114 36.19 8.87 15.58
C ASP A 114 35.02 8.42 14.68
N ALA A 115 34.49 9.29 13.82
CA ALA A 115 33.41 9.00 12.87
C ALA A 115 33.91 8.19 11.65
N GLN A 116 34.55 7.05 11.89
CA GLN A 116 35.21 6.22 10.88
C GLN A 116 34.23 5.34 10.09
N GLY A 117 33.14 5.91 9.58
CA GLY A 117 32.08 5.16 8.90
C GLY A 117 31.28 4.23 9.83
N VAL A 118 30.46 3.38 9.23
CA VAL A 118 29.73 2.32 9.93
C VAL A 118 30.59 1.06 9.98
N GLN A 119 30.87 0.57 11.18
CA GLN A 119 31.75 -0.56 11.44
C GLN A 119 30.93 -1.83 11.70
N CYS A 120 31.54 -3.01 11.59
CA CYS A 120 30.85 -4.29 11.73
C CYS A 120 30.04 -4.40 13.05
N ALA A 121 30.60 -3.87 14.14
CA ALA A 121 29.98 -3.90 15.47
C ALA A 121 28.69 -3.06 15.57
N ALA A 122 28.47 -2.11 14.65
CA ALA A 122 27.21 -1.36 14.56
C ALA A 122 26.03 -2.32 14.31
N CYS A 123 26.21 -3.28 13.40
CA CYS A 123 25.17 -4.26 13.05
C CYS A 123 25.32 -5.60 13.78
N HIS A 124 26.52 -5.96 14.22
CA HIS A 124 26.82 -7.22 14.91
C HIS A 124 27.17 -7.01 16.39
N ASN A 125 26.15 -6.83 17.23
CA ASN A 125 26.28 -6.76 18.67
C ASN A 125 25.09 -7.46 19.38
N ALA A 126 25.15 -7.59 20.70
CA ALA A 126 24.13 -8.32 21.46
C ALA A 126 22.72 -7.71 21.34
N VAL A 127 22.61 -6.40 21.13
CA VAL A 127 21.33 -5.70 20.99
C VAL A 127 20.75 -5.90 19.60
N THR A 128 21.52 -5.59 18.55
CA THR A 128 21.04 -5.67 17.15
C THR A 128 20.70 -7.09 16.69
N MET A 129 21.27 -8.11 17.33
CA MET A 129 20.97 -9.51 17.03
C MET A 129 19.62 -9.98 17.61
N THR A 130 19.00 -9.21 18.50
CA THR A 130 17.71 -9.57 19.14
C THR A 130 16.62 -8.51 18.99
N LYS A 131 16.97 -7.33 18.48
CA LYS A 131 16.05 -6.24 18.22
C LYS A 131 15.15 -6.57 17.03
N THR A 132 13.84 -6.44 17.22
CA THR A 132 12.82 -6.74 16.21
C THR A 132 11.90 -5.58 15.92
N THR A 133 11.93 -4.51 16.72
CA THR A 133 11.11 -3.31 16.54
C THR A 133 11.95 -2.05 16.30
N VAL A 134 11.35 -1.06 15.63
CA VAL A 134 11.92 0.27 15.36
C VAL A 134 10.85 1.34 15.54
N MET A 135 11.24 2.48 16.13
CA MET A 135 10.35 3.63 16.39
C MET A 135 10.55 4.70 15.32
N PHE A 136 9.50 4.95 14.52
CA PHE A 136 9.51 5.98 13.49
C PHE A 136 9.30 7.39 14.08
N PRO A 137 9.70 8.46 13.36
CA PRO A 137 9.50 9.84 13.80
C PRO A 137 8.03 10.23 14.05
N SER A 138 7.07 9.49 13.51
CA SER A 138 5.63 9.62 13.80
C SER A 138 5.22 9.10 15.19
N GLY A 139 6.09 8.35 15.87
CA GLY A 139 5.77 7.63 17.11
C GLY A 139 5.19 6.23 16.88
N VAL A 140 5.09 5.77 15.63
CA VAL A 140 4.65 4.41 15.30
C VAL A 140 5.80 3.41 15.48
N GLU A 141 5.54 2.32 16.21
CA GLU A 141 6.47 1.20 16.36
C GLU A 141 6.17 0.14 15.30
N ILE A 142 7.19 -0.23 14.52
CA ILE A 142 7.08 -1.27 13.50
C ILE A 142 7.91 -2.47 13.90
N THR A 143 7.34 -3.67 13.74
CA THR A 143 8.07 -4.93 13.86
C THR A 143 8.60 -5.35 12.49
N ALA A 144 9.92 -5.31 12.30
CA ALA A 144 10.57 -5.59 11.01
C ALA A 144 11.70 -6.64 11.10
N GLY A 145 11.85 -7.30 12.25
CA GLY A 145 12.89 -8.31 12.45
C GLY A 145 14.29 -7.75 12.20
N ASP A 146 15.07 -8.43 11.37
CA ASP A 146 16.47 -8.08 11.07
C ASP A 146 16.64 -6.73 10.35
N ASP A 147 15.64 -6.29 9.59
CA ASP A 147 15.71 -5.02 8.86
C ASP A 147 15.69 -3.80 9.78
N THR A 148 15.29 -3.97 11.05
CA THR A 148 15.33 -2.87 12.03
C THR A 148 16.70 -2.22 12.11
N ARG A 149 17.79 -2.99 11.91
CA ARG A 149 19.16 -2.47 11.88
C ARG A 149 19.36 -1.41 10.80
N CYS A 150 18.72 -1.57 9.66
CA CYS A 150 18.74 -0.62 8.55
C CYS A 150 17.81 0.57 8.83
N MET A 151 16.60 0.26 9.32
CA MET A 151 15.53 1.24 9.51
C MET A 151 15.85 2.28 10.60
N GLU A 152 16.65 1.93 11.61
CA GLU A 152 17.06 2.91 12.64
C GLU A 152 17.70 4.18 12.05
N CYS A 153 18.33 4.06 10.87
CA CYS A 153 18.90 5.19 10.15
C CYS A 153 18.14 5.58 8.88
N HIS A 154 17.58 4.60 8.16
CA HIS A 154 16.88 4.83 6.88
C HIS A 154 15.36 5.08 7.04
N GLN A 155 14.91 5.53 8.21
CA GLN A 155 13.51 5.90 8.50
C GLN A 155 13.17 7.38 8.29
N GLY A 156 14.16 8.20 7.96
CA GLY A 156 14.01 9.66 7.96
C GLY A 156 14.02 10.26 9.37
N ARG A 157 13.85 11.59 9.46
CA ARG A 157 13.92 12.35 10.71
C ARG A 157 12.66 13.15 11.04
N GLU A 158 11.74 13.25 10.08
CA GLU A 158 10.50 14.01 10.18
C GLU A 158 9.35 13.14 9.65
N SER A 159 8.13 13.55 9.93
CA SER A 159 6.90 12.86 9.55
C SER A 159 5.76 13.87 9.43
N LYS A 160 4.57 13.44 9.03
CA LYS A 160 3.35 14.25 9.13
C LYS A 160 3.22 14.92 10.51
N VAL A 161 3.49 14.18 11.58
CA VAL A 161 3.33 14.63 12.98
C VAL A 161 4.15 15.89 13.26
N SER A 162 5.37 15.99 12.71
CA SER A 162 6.21 17.15 12.97
C SER A 162 5.84 18.38 12.15
N VAL A 163 5.27 18.19 10.95
CA VAL A 163 4.65 19.27 10.17
C VAL A 163 3.42 19.81 10.92
N ASP A 164 2.52 18.92 11.36
CA ASP A 164 1.33 19.28 12.14
C ASP A 164 1.69 19.99 13.44
N ALA A 165 2.68 19.48 14.18
CA ALA A 165 3.16 20.10 15.42
C ALA A 165 3.70 21.52 15.19
N GLN A 166 4.32 21.79 14.04
CA GLN A 166 4.75 23.15 13.70
C GLN A 166 3.55 24.05 13.38
N ILE A 167 2.58 23.58 12.61
CA ILE A 167 1.35 24.32 12.29
C ILE A 167 0.60 24.68 13.59
N GLU A 168 0.46 23.72 14.51
CA GLU A 168 -0.17 23.92 15.82
C GLU A 168 0.63 24.91 16.68
N LYS A 169 1.95 24.76 16.77
CA LYS A 169 2.83 25.64 17.56
C LYS A 169 2.70 27.11 17.15
N PHE A 170 2.50 27.38 15.86
CA PHE A 170 2.32 28.73 15.33
C PHE A 170 0.85 29.19 15.32
N ALA A 171 -0.07 28.34 15.80
CA ALA A 171 -1.51 28.62 15.84
C ALA A 171 -2.06 29.10 14.49
N VAL A 172 -1.64 28.45 13.40
CA VAL A 172 -2.01 28.88 12.05
C VAL A 172 -3.52 28.65 11.84
N THR A 173 -4.26 29.73 11.61
CA THR A 173 -5.71 29.68 11.32
C THR A 173 -6.05 29.87 9.85
N ASP A 174 -5.15 30.50 9.10
CA ASP A 174 -5.26 30.70 7.66
C ASP A 174 -4.12 29.94 6.98
N MET A 175 -4.47 28.90 6.23
CA MET A 175 -3.50 28.01 5.59
C MET A 175 -2.73 28.70 4.46
N ASP A 176 -3.27 29.81 3.95
CA ASP A 176 -2.75 30.54 2.79
C ASP A 176 -2.03 31.86 3.18
N ALA A 177 -2.09 32.25 4.45
CA ALA A 177 -1.33 33.39 4.95
C ALA A 177 0.12 32.99 5.27
N VAL A 178 1.06 33.88 4.93
CA VAL A 178 2.46 33.76 5.37
C VAL A 178 2.50 33.81 6.89
N VAL A 179 3.16 32.83 7.51
CA VAL A 179 3.18 32.68 8.96
C VAL A 179 4.24 33.58 9.59
N ASP A 180 3.80 34.51 10.44
CA ASP A 180 4.69 35.42 11.15
C ASP A 180 5.55 34.69 12.20
N PRO A 181 6.79 35.15 12.46
CA PRO A 181 7.60 34.64 13.57
C PRO A 181 6.93 34.83 14.93
N ILE A 182 7.12 33.85 15.82
CA ILE A 182 6.67 33.90 17.22
C ILE A 182 7.87 34.10 18.15
N LYS A 183 7.59 34.39 19.42
CA LYS A 183 8.60 34.42 20.48
C LYS A 183 8.62 33.11 21.26
N ASP A 184 9.81 32.55 21.48
CA ASP A 184 9.99 31.46 22.46
C ASP A 184 9.89 31.96 23.91
N GLU A 185 9.98 31.05 24.87
CA GLU A 185 9.96 31.37 26.30
C GLU A 185 11.10 32.28 26.75
N GLN A 186 12.20 32.32 25.98
CA GLN A 186 13.38 33.14 26.22
C GLN A 186 13.32 34.49 25.47
N GLY A 187 12.26 34.74 24.69
CA GLY A 187 12.06 35.97 23.92
C GLY A 187 12.78 36.04 22.57
N ASN A 188 13.37 34.94 22.10
CA ASN A 188 13.99 34.85 20.78
C ASN A 188 12.93 34.65 19.69
N ASP A 189 13.22 35.13 18.48
CA ASP A 189 12.37 34.87 17.32
C ASP A 189 12.50 33.41 16.87
N VAL A 190 11.37 32.72 16.79
CA VAL A 190 11.22 31.41 16.18
C VAL A 190 10.41 31.57 14.90
N ARG A 191 10.96 31.11 13.78
CA ARG A 191 10.35 31.25 12.46
C ARG A 191 9.65 29.96 12.06
N PHE A 192 8.54 30.10 11.34
CA PHE A 192 7.90 28.99 10.64
C PHE A 192 8.76 28.64 9.42
N GLY A 193 9.08 27.37 9.24
CA GLY A 193 10.04 26.96 8.23
C GLY A 193 9.94 25.51 7.81
N PHE A 194 10.72 25.18 6.77
CA PHE A 194 10.75 23.87 6.17
C PHE A 194 11.16 22.75 7.15
N ARG A 195 10.51 21.59 7.06
CA ARG A 195 10.87 20.35 7.79
C ARG A 195 11.60 19.41 6.83
N ASN A 196 12.78 18.94 7.23
CA ASN A 196 13.61 18.08 6.37
C ASN A 196 13.45 16.61 6.77
N VAL A 197 12.77 15.81 5.94
CA VAL A 197 12.64 14.35 6.12
C VAL A 197 13.99 13.62 6.23
N HIS A 198 15.06 14.27 5.76
CA HIS A 198 16.42 13.76 5.70
C HIS A 198 16.60 12.68 4.62
N TYR A 199 17.85 12.30 4.35
CA TYR A 199 18.21 11.51 3.18
C TYR A 199 17.90 10.02 3.34
N TYR A 200 17.61 9.36 2.22
CA TYR A 200 17.44 7.90 2.11
C TYR A 200 16.44 7.33 3.13
N ALA A 201 15.28 8.00 3.28
CA ALA A 201 14.18 7.59 4.14
C ALA A 201 13.39 6.39 3.56
N ALA A 202 14.09 5.40 3.01
CA ALA A 202 13.52 4.27 2.30
C ALA A 202 12.53 3.45 3.16
N ALA A 203 12.77 3.35 4.47
CA ALA A 203 11.85 2.64 5.35
C ALA A 203 10.51 3.37 5.50
N ALA A 204 10.52 4.70 5.52
CA ALA A 204 9.30 5.50 5.56
C ALA A 204 8.51 5.39 4.23
N THR A 205 9.22 5.35 3.10
CA THR A 205 8.58 5.07 1.79
C THR A 205 8.01 3.66 1.73
N LEU A 206 8.76 2.65 2.19
CA LEU A 206 8.38 1.24 2.15
C LEU A 206 7.14 0.95 3.00
N TYR A 207 7.07 1.51 4.21
CA TYR A 207 5.92 1.31 5.10
C TYR A 207 4.77 2.28 4.82
N GLY A 208 5.00 3.30 3.99
CA GLY A 208 3.98 4.24 3.54
C GLY A 208 3.13 4.80 4.67
N GLY A 209 1.82 4.68 4.50
CA GLY A 209 0.79 5.15 5.43
C GLY A 209 0.88 4.61 6.84
N MET A 210 1.55 3.46 7.07
CA MET A 210 1.74 2.92 8.42
C MET A 210 2.65 3.82 9.27
N THR A 211 3.59 4.54 8.65
CA THR A 211 4.61 5.30 9.37
C THR A 211 4.42 6.80 9.28
N HIS A 212 3.50 7.28 8.43
CA HIS A 212 3.24 8.69 8.20
C HIS A 212 4.50 9.49 7.85
N GLY A 213 5.43 8.87 7.10
CA GLY A 213 6.68 9.51 6.71
C GLY A 213 6.49 10.68 5.76
N GLY A 214 5.45 10.63 4.94
CA GLY A 214 4.96 11.73 4.11
C GLY A 214 3.91 12.56 4.85
N TYR A 215 3.57 13.72 4.31
CA TYR A 215 2.42 14.49 4.78
C TYR A 215 1.16 13.97 4.08
N GLU A 216 0.40 13.16 4.82
CA GLU A 216 -0.92 12.65 4.43
C GLU A 216 -2.02 13.69 4.72
N TYR A 217 -2.91 13.90 3.76
CA TYR A 217 -4.00 14.87 3.85
C TYR A 217 -5.24 14.26 4.52
N GLU A 218 -5.94 15.09 5.29
CA GLU A 218 -7.09 14.67 6.09
C GLU A 218 -8.22 14.11 5.22
N GLY A 219 -8.81 12.99 5.65
CA GLY A 219 -9.93 12.34 4.97
C GLY A 219 -9.54 11.49 3.75
N LEU A 220 -8.24 11.40 3.44
CA LEU A 220 -7.72 10.54 2.38
C LEU A 220 -7.06 9.29 2.97
N ALA A 221 -7.21 8.17 2.27
CA ALA A 221 -6.50 6.94 2.58
C ALA A 221 -5.25 6.81 1.69
N TYR A 222 -4.25 6.11 2.22
CA TYR A 222 -2.94 5.94 1.63
C TYR A 222 -2.53 4.47 1.62
N ASP A 223 -1.66 4.10 0.69
CA ASP A 223 -1.04 2.79 0.66
C ASP A 223 -0.24 2.56 1.95
N ALA A 224 -0.43 1.39 2.54
CA ALA A 224 0.33 0.93 3.70
C ALA A 224 1.67 0.33 3.22
N LYS A 225 2.24 -0.63 3.95
CA LYS A 225 3.50 -1.27 3.56
C LYS A 225 3.42 -1.88 2.15
N ASN A 226 4.28 -1.40 1.26
CA ASN A 226 4.47 -2.00 -0.05
C ASN A 226 5.07 -3.41 0.11
N SER A 227 4.27 -4.41 -0.25
CA SER A 227 4.63 -5.81 -0.12
C SER A 227 4.92 -6.41 -1.49
N HIS A 228 6.09 -7.00 -1.63
CA HIS A 228 6.50 -7.82 -2.74
C HIS A 228 6.12 -9.30 -2.50
N VAL A 229 6.45 -10.18 -3.45
CA VAL A 229 6.34 -11.64 -3.25
C VAL A 229 7.24 -12.14 -2.10
N GLU A 230 6.93 -13.33 -1.55
CA GLU A 230 7.70 -13.94 -0.46
C GLU A 230 9.20 -13.99 -0.77
N GLY A 231 10.05 -13.66 0.22
CA GLY A 231 11.50 -13.56 0.07
C GLY A 231 12.02 -12.18 -0.37
N TYR A 232 11.14 -11.31 -0.90
CA TYR A 232 11.50 -9.96 -1.37
C TYR A 232 10.78 -8.84 -0.58
N ASN A 233 10.29 -9.16 0.62
CA ASN A 233 9.51 -8.28 1.50
C ASN A 233 10.34 -7.55 2.57
N SER A 234 11.66 -7.60 2.44
CA SER A 234 12.62 -7.06 3.40
C SER A 234 13.74 -6.32 2.68
N CYS A 235 14.38 -5.37 3.36
CA CYS A 235 15.56 -4.67 2.87
C CYS A 235 16.62 -5.68 2.42
N THR A 236 16.87 -6.69 3.25
CA THR A 236 17.84 -7.76 3.01
C THR A 236 17.41 -8.77 1.93
N GLY A 237 16.12 -8.82 1.58
CA GLY A 237 15.63 -9.59 0.44
C GLY A 237 16.19 -9.05 -0.87
N CYS A 238 16.18 -7.72 -1.02
CA CYS A 238 16.60 -7.04 -2.26
C CYS A 238 18.05 -6.53 -2.24
N HIS A 239 18.56 -6.12 -1.09
CA HIS A 239 19.91 -5.58 -0.93
C HIS A 239 20.85 -6.60 -0.30
N ASP A 240 22.11 -6.58 -0.72
CA ASP A 240 23.17 -7.28 -0.01
C ASP A 240 23.61 -6.45 1.23
N PRO A 241 23.58 -7.02 2.45
CA PRO A 241 23.89 -6.27 3.66
C PRO A 241 25.38 -5.90 3.80
N HIS A 242 26.28 -6.49 3.01
CA HIS A 242 27.71 -6.24 3.07
C HIS A 242 28.23 -5.37 1.91
N THR A 243 27.72 -5.53 0.69
CA THR A 243 28.08 -4.63 -0.43
C THR A 243 27.17 -3.40 -0.50
N LEU A 244 25.96 -3.48 0.09
CA LEU A 244 24.86 -2.51 -0.03
C LEU A 244 24.23 -2.43 -1.44
N GLU A 245 24.75 -3.21 -2.38
CA GLU A 245 24.26 -3.25 -3.75
C GLU A 245 22.91 -3.98 -3.82
N VAL A 246 22.12 -3.61 -4.82
CA VAL A 246 20.89 -4.32 -5.17
C VAL A 246 21.27 -5.64 -5.85
N LYS A 247 20.59 -6.73 -5.48
CA LYS A 247 20.78 -8.07 -6.05
C LYS A 247 20.07 -8.19 -7.40
N VAL A 248 20.53 -7.44 -8.40
CA VAL A 248 19.89 -7.28 -9.72
C VAL A 248 19.59 -8.63 -10.39
N GLU A 249 20.46 -9.63 -10.24
CA GLU A 249 20.27 -10.95 -10.83
C GLU A 249 19.02 -11.67 -10.31
N GLN A 250 18.56 -11.32 -9.11
CA GLN A 250 17.34 -11.86 -8.53
C GLN A 250 16.08 -11.20 -9.14
N CYS A 251 16.16 -9.92 -9.49
CA CYS A 251 15.07 -9.18 -10.12
C CYS A 251 14.79 -9.72 -11.54
N ALA A 252 15.86 -10.04 -12.28
CA ALA A 252 15.80 -10.55 -13.65
C ALA A 252 15.03 -11.87 -13.81
N PHE A 253 14.78 -12.60 -12.70
CA PHE A 253 13.99 -13.83 -12.72
C PHE A 253 12.51 -13.57 -13.02
N CYS A 254 11.96 -12.44 -12.57
CA CYS A 254 10.57 -12.06 -12.76
C CYS A 254 10.38 -10.84 -13.66
N HIS A 255 11.40 -9.98 -13.77
CA HIS A 255 11.38 -8.78 -14.60
C HIS A 255 12.32 -8.98 -15.79
N GLU A 256 11.78 -9.45 -16.93
CA GLU A 256 12.54 -10.01 -18.06
C GLU A 256 13.60 -9.05 -18.65
N ASP A 257 13.37 -7.74 -18.57
CA ASP A 257 14.26 -6.70 -19.14
C ASP A 257 15.24 -6.10 -18.13
N VAL A 258 15.33 -6.64 -16.91
CA VAL A 258 16.25 -6.14 -15.88
C VAL A 258 17.61 -6.83 -15.97
N SER A 259 18.66 -6.07 -16.25
CA SER A 259 20.05 -6.55 -16.28
C SER A 259 21.02 -5.69 -15.48
N SER A 260 20.58 -4.52 -15.03
CA SER A 260 21.33 -3.55 -14.26
C SER A 260 20.42 -2.79 -13.29
N VAL A 261 21.00 -2.06 -12.34
CA VAL A 261 20.24 -1.19 -11.42
C VAL A 261 19.46 -0.11 -12.17
N GLU A 262 20.00 0.40 -13.28
CA GLU A 262 19.31 1.42 -14.09
C GLU A 262 18.06 0.85 -14.78
N ASP A 263 18.07 -0.42 -15.16
CA ASP A 263 16.91 -1.06 -15.81
C ASP A 263 15.70 -1.14 -14.86
N LEU A 264 15.91 -1.10 -13.54
CA LEU A 264 14.82 -1.09 -12.55
C LEU A 264 13.90 0.11 -12.71
N LYS A 265 14.40 1.23 -13.26
CA LYS A 265 13.58 2.43 -13.55
C LYS A 265 12.52 2.16 -14.61
N ASN A 266 12.76 1.19 -15.49
CA ASN A 266 11.84 0.82 -16.56
C ASN A 266 10.80 -0.22 -16.12
N VAL A 267 10.86 -0.71 -14.87
CA VAL A 267 9.93 -1.73 -14.39
C VAL A 267 8.54 -1.13 -14.19
N ARG A 268 7.56 -1.73 -14.85
CA ARG A 268 6.12 -1.51 -14.70
C ARG A 268 5.43 -2.88 -14.69
N MET A 269 4.37 -3.01 -13.89
CA MET A 269 3.56 -4.22 -13.80
C MET A 269 2.10 -3.90 -14.12
N VAL A 270 1.29 -4.93 -14.41
CA VAL A 270 -0.14 -4.78 -14.73
C VAL A 270 -0.94 -4.08 -13.62
N SER A 271 -0.49 -4.17 -12.36
CA SER A 271 -1.08 -3.42 -11.24
C SER A 271 -0.93 -1.90 -11.37
N SER A 272 0.01 -1.46 -12.20
CA SER A 272 0.37 -0.06 -12.44
C SER A 272 -0.07 0.43 -13.82
N ALA A 273 -1.26 0.05 -14.28
CA ALA A 273 -1.68 0.27 -15.67
C ALA A 273 -2.03 1.73 -16.03
N HIS A 274 -2.27 2.60 -15.06
CA HIS A 274 -2.69 3.97 -15.33
C HIS A 274 -1.53 4.88 -15.76
N ASP A 275 -1.87 5.99 -16.40
CA ASP A 275 -1.00 7.13 -16.65
C ASP A 275 -1.08 8.05 -15.42
N TYR A 276 -0.04 8.05 -14.59
CA TYR A 276 -0.09 8.74 -13.29
C TYR A 276 0.25 10.21 -13.41
N ASP A 277 1.19 10.57 -14.30
CA ASP A 277 1.63 11.95 -14.50
C ASP A 277 0.86 12.70 -15.62
N GLY A 278 0.01 11.99 -16.37
CA GLY A 278 -0.90 12.56 -17.37
C GLY A 278 -0.24 12.93 -18.70
N ASP A 279 0.95 12.38 -19.00
CA ASP A 279 1.69 12.65 -20.23
C ASP A 279 1.20 11.81 -21.45
N GLY A 280 0.35 10.81 -21.20
CA GLY A 280 -0.22 9.89 -22.18
C GLY A 280 0.58 8.59 -22.38
N ASN A 281 1.62 8.33 -21.59
CA ASN A 281 2.50 7.17 -21.72
C ASN A 281 2.26 6.13 -20.62
N VAL A 282 1.53 5.06 -20.94
CA VAL A 282 1.27 3.94 -20.01
C VAL A 282 2.28 2.79 -20.12
N GLU A 283 3.38 2.97 -20.87
CA GLU A 283 4.38 1.92 -21.11
C GLU A 283 5.67 2.14 -20.31
N GLU A 284 5.90 3.34 -19.79
CA GLU A 284 7.11 3.65 -19.04
C GLU A 284 7.10 3.12 -17.60
N GLY A 285 8.28 2.94 -17.04
CA GLY A 285 8.42 2.46 -15.68
C GLY A 285 7.96 3.49 -14.64
N MET A 286 7.59 3.02 -13.46
CA MET A 286 7.09 3.86 -12.36
C MET A 286 8.08 4.95 -11.90
N TYR A 287 9.35 4.88 -12.30
CA TYR A 287 10.30 5.95 -12.06
C TYR A 287 9.93 7.23 -12.81
N TYR A 288 9.56 7.12 -14.09
CA TYR A 288 9.30 8.28 -14.95
C TYR A 288 7.96 8.95 -14.60
N GLU A 289 6.96 8.14 -14.26
CA GLU A 289 5.70 8.60 -13.65
C GLU A 289 5.93 9.48 -12.41
N LEU A 290 6.89 9.09 -11.55
CA LEU A 290 7.24 9.89 -10.38
C LEU A 290 8.02 11.15 -10.76
N GLU A 291 8.87 11.12 -11.79
CA GLU A 291 9.55 12.32 -12.30
C GLU A 291 8.54 13.35 -12.84
N GLY A 292 7.58 12.94 -13.67
CA GLY A 292 6.56 13.86 -14.21
C GLY A 292 5.65 14.44 -13.13
N LEU A 293 5.26 13.65 -12.13
CA LEU A 293 4.54 14.14 -10.96
C LEU A 293 5.38 15.11 -10.10
N GLN A 294 6.69 14.84 -9.95
CA GLN A 294 7.60 15.75 -9.26
C GLN A 294 7.73 17.09 -10.01
N GLU A 295 7.88 17.06 -11.33
CA GLU A 295 7.93 18.26 -12.17
C GLU A 295 6.63 19.08 -12.05
N THR A 296 5.48 18.39 -12.11
CA THR A 296 4.16 19.02 -11.96
C THR A 296 3.99 19.65 -10.58
N LEU A 297 4.32 18.93 -9.51
CA LEU A 297 4.24 19.48 -8.15
C LEU A 297 5.19 20.65 -7.96
N TYR A 298 6.42 20.58 -8.48
CA TYR A 298 7.37 21.68 -8.36
C TYR A 298 6.86 22.94 -9.05
N ALA A 299 6.28 22.82 -10.25
CA ALA A 299 5.67 23.94 -10.95
C ALA A 299 4.50 24.56 -10.16
N GLU A 300 3.64 23.75 -9.54
CA GLU A 300 2.56 24.25 -8.68
C GLU A 300 3.08 24.88 -7.38
N ILE A 301 4.14 24.35 -6.78
CA ILE A 301 4.84 24.98 -5.64
C ILE A 301 5.34 26.38 -6.03
N GLN A 302 6.01 26.52 -7.17
CA GLN A 302 6.54 27.80 -7.64
C GLN A 302 5.41 28.81 -7.91
N LYS A 303 4.36 28.36 -8.60
CA LYS A 303 3.17 29.16 -8.90
C LYS A 303 2.45 29.62 -7.64
N TYR A 304 2.24 28.72 -6.68
CA TYR A 304 1.59 29.04 -5.40
C TYR A 304 2.45 30.01 -4.57
N ALA A 305 3.76 29.78 -4.48
CA ALA A 305 4.67 30.65 -3.74
C ALA A 305 4.66 32.09 -4.28
N ALA A 306 4.75 32.25 -5.61
CA ALA A 306 4.72 33.57 -6.23
C ALA A 306 3.32 34.24 -6.15
N GLY A 307 2.26 33.47 -6.38
CA GLY A 307 0.89 33.99 -6.49
C GLY A 307 0.16 34.21 -5.16
N THR A 308 0.40 33.34 -4.19
CA THR A 308 -0.31 33.32 -2.89
C THR A 308 0.60 33.80 -1.76
N ALA A 309 1.79 33.20 -1.62
CA ALA A 309 2.73 33.59 -0.57
C ALA A 309 3.45 34.93 -0.87
N GLY A 310 3.43 35.37 -2.13
CA GLY A 310 3.96 36.67 -2.58
C GLY A 310 5.48 36.71 -2.74
N THR A 311 6.17 35.57 -2.75
CA THR A 311 7.62 35.48 -2.99
C THR A 311 7.90 34.17 -3.73
N GLY A 312 8.58 34.25 -4.87
CA GLY A 312 8.98 33.06 -5.64
C GLY A 312 9.96 32.19 -4.86
N ILE A 313 10.01 30.91 -5.24
CA ILE A 313 10.75 29.87 -4.52
C ILE A 313 11.54 29.00 -5.50
N VAL A 314 12.74 28.61 -5.09
CA VAL A 314 13.60 27.66 -5.81
C VAL A 314 14.06 26.55 -4.88
N TYR A 315 14.06 25.32 -5.38
CA TYR A 315 14.62 24.15 -4.68
C TYR A 315 16.05 23.85 -5.14
N ASP A 316 16.93 23.54 -4.19
CA ASP A 316 18.26 23.00 -4.44
C ASP A 316 18.49 21.79 -3.51
N ALA A 317 18.60 20.59 -4.09
CA ALA A 317 18.79 19.36 -3.33
C ALA A 317 20.14 19.28 -2.59
N ALA A 318 21.13 20.06 -3.00
CA ALA A 318 22.52 20.02 -2.52
C ALA A 318 22.87 21.18 -1.56
N ALA A 319 22.06 22.23 -1.48
CA ALA A 319 22.33 23.38 -0.62
C ALA A 319 21.30 23.51 0.50
N TYR A 320 21.74 23.51 1.77
CA TYR A 320 20.87 23.84 2.91
C TYR A 320 20.51 25.35 2.91
N PRO A 321 19.25 25.76 3.15
CA PRO A 321 18.11 25.00 3.68
C PRO A 321 17.17 24.37 2.64
N TYR A 322 17.69 24.04 1.45
CA TYR A 322 17.03 23.42 0.28
C TYR A 322 16.05 24.29 -0.46
N TRP A 323 15.41 25.25 0.22
CA TRP A 323 14.46 26.16 -0.38
C TRP A 323 14.97 27.59 -0.25
N PHE A 324 15.03 28.29 -1.37
CA PHE A 324 15.59 29.64 -1.49
C PHE A 324 14.56 30.59 -2.09
N ALA A 325 14.70 31.88 -1.75
CA ALA A 325 13.90 32.94 -2.34
C ALA A 325 14.32 33.16 -3.80
N ASP A 326 13.32 33.35 -4.65
CA ASP A 326 13.42 33.81 -6.04
C ASP A 326 12.43 34.98 -6.17
N ALA A 327 12.75 36.09 -5.50
CA ALA A 327 11.87 37.24 -5.39
C ALA A 327 11.82 38.05 -6.70
N ASP A 328 12.85 37.94 -7.55
CA ASP A 328 12.88 38.60 -8.86
C ASP A 328 12.32 37.73 -10.01
N GLY A 329 12.09 36.43 -9.76
CA GLY A 329 11.43 35.51 -10.67
C GLY A 329 12.32 35.07 -11.83
N ASP A 330 13.63 35.04 -11.62
CA ASP A 330 14.61 34.63 -12.64
C ASP A 330 14.88 33.11 -12.64
N GLY A 331 14.30 32.37 -11.69
CA GLY A 331 14.45 30.93 -11.53
C GLY A 331 15.73 30.51 -10.81
N ALA A 332 16.49 31.45 -10.26
CA ALA A 332 17.67 31.21 -9.43
C ALA A 332 17.47 31.72 -8.00
N ALA A 333 18.28 31.17 -7.08
CA ALA A 333 18.27 31.63 -5.70
C ALA A 333 18.85 33.06 -5.60
N ASP A 334 18.06 33.96 -5.03
CA ASP A 334 18.45 35.33 -4.70
C ASP A 334 19.74 35.33 -3.89
N GLN A 335 20.61 36.32 -4.14
CA GLN A 335 21.88 36.47 -3.44
C GLN A 335 21.88 37.71 -2.53
N ALA A 336 22.25 37.51 -1.27
CA ALA A 336 22.55 38.58 -0.32
C ALA A 336 23.92 38.35 0.31
N ASP A 337 24.79 39.36 0.27
CA ASP A 337 26.17 39.29 0.80
C ASP A 337 26.98 38.07 0.30
N GLY A 338 26.73 37.66 -0.96
CA GLY A 338 27.40 36.52 -1.60
C GLY A 338 26.91 35.15 -1.13
N LYS A 339 25.72 35.09 -0.51
CA LYS A 339 25.06 33.84 -0.08
C LYS A 339 23.64 33.78 -0.60
N ALA A 340 23.19 32.57 -0.92
CA ALA A 340 21.81 32.32 -1.30
C ALA A 340 20.84 32.65 -0.14
N VAL A 341 19.76 33.36 -0.44
CA VAL A 341 18.75 33.78 0.53
C VAL A 341 17.75 32.64 0.74
N GLY A 342 17.71 32.09 1.96
CA GLY A 342 16.75 31.04 2.29
C GLY A 342 15.31 31.52 2.20
N TYR A 343 14.41 30.65 1.76
CA TYR A 343 12.98 30.96 1.65
C TYR A 343 12.35 31.16 3.04
N SER A 344 11.58 32.24 3.20
CA SER A 344 10.98 32.62 4.49
C SER A 344 9.48 32.94 4.44
N ALA A 345 8.88 33.05 3.25
CA ALA A 345 7.46 33.36 3.08
C ALA A 345 6.59 32.08 3.14
N TRP A 346 6.79 31.25 4.17
CA TRP A 346 6.08 29.97 4.29
C TRP A 346 4.62 30.17 4.71
N THR A 347 3.69 29.62 3.94
CA THR A 347 2.33 29.30 4.40
C THR A 347 2.28 27.86 4.89
N ALA A 348 1.29 27.51 5.72
CA ALA A 348 1.12 26.12 6.17
C ALA A 348 0.81 25.17 5.00
N ARG A 349 0.07 25.64 3.99
CA ARG A 349 -0.23 24.87 2.78
C ARG A 349 1.03 24.58 1.96
N LEU A 350 1.84 25.60 1.69
CA LEU A 350 3.09 25.46 0.95
C LEU A 350 4.08 24.53 1.65
N LEU A 351 4.14 24.57 2.99
CA LEU A 351 4.98 23.67 3.78
C LEU A 351 4.65 22.19 3.54
N LYS A 352 3.35 21.84 3.51
CA LYS A 352 2.89 20.45 3.30
C LYS A 352 3.33 19.92 1.94
N ALA A 353 3.09 20.70 0.88
CA ALA A 353 3.48 20.35 -0.48
C ALA A 353 5.01 20.27 -0.65
N ALA A 354 5.75 21.25 -0.13
CA ALA A 354 7.21 21.26 -0.17
C ALA A 354 7.83 20.07 0.59
N TYR A 355 7.20 19.66 1.71
CA TYR A 355 7.61 18.48 2.47
C TYR A 355 7.48 17.22 1.61
N ASN A 356 6.31 16.99 1.01
CA ASN A 356 6.07 15.83 0.14
C ASN A 356 6.96 15.82 -1.10
N TYR A 357 7.22 16.99 -1.69
CA TYR A 357 8.18 17.10 -2.79
C TYR A 357 9.57 16.60 -2.39
N GLN A 358 10.05 16.96 -1.18
CA GLN A 358 11.33 16.46 -0.71
C GLN A 358 11.29 14.96 -0.35
N VAL A 359 10.20 14.46 0.24
CA VAL A 359 10.01 13.02 0.52
C VAL A 359 10.19 12.20 -0.75
N ALA A 360 9.55 12.62 -1.85
CA ALA A 360 9.64 11.94 -3.14
C ALA A 360 11.07 11.92 -3.73
N LEU A 361 11.91 12.90 -3.38
CA LEU A 361 13.27 13.05 -3.94
C LEU A 361 14.40 12.46 -3.09
N LYS A 362 14.18 12.36 -1.77
CA LYS A 362 15.23 11.95 -0.82
C LYS A 362 15.34 10.44 -0.67
N ASP A 363 14.35 9.68 -1.10
CA ASP A 363 14.49 8.24 -1.36
C ASP A 363 14.76 7.99 -2.85
N LYS A 364 16.01 7.64 -3.18
CA LYS A 364 16.40 7.36 -4.58
C LYS A 364 15.81 6.07 -5.13
N GLY A 365 15.32 5.17 -4.27
CA GLY A 365 14.62 3.95 -4.65
C GLY A 365 13.10 4.05 -4.52
N ALA A 366 12.53 5.25 -4.39
CA ALA A 366 11.10 5.46 -4.15
C ALA A 366 10.20 4.73 -5.16
N TYR A 367 10.64 4.65 -6.42
CA TYR A 367 9.95 3.95 -7.51
C TYR A 367 9.84 2.43 -7.31
N SER A 368 10.64 1.85 -6.40
CA SER A 368 10.57 0.43 -6.00
C SER A 368 10.10 0.25 -4.56
N HIS A 369 10.48 1.14 -3.64
CA HIS A 369 10.15 0.99 -2.22
C HIS A 369 8.66 1.19 -1.93
N GLY A 370 8.00 2.15 -2.59
CA GLY A 370 6.61 2.51 -2.28
C GLY A 370 6.04 3.51 -3.27
N ASN A 371 6.19 3.22 -4.57
CA ASN A 371 5.87 4.16 -5.64
C ASN A 371 4.42 4.69 -5.57
N LYS A 372 3.44 3.85 -5.25
CA LYS A 372 2.03 4.23 -5.14
C LYS A 372 1.76 5.20 -4.01
N TYR A 373 2.38 4.97 -2.86
CA TYR A 373 2.33 5.90 -1.75
C TYR A 373 2.91 7.27 -2.16
N ILE A 374 4.02 7.30 -2.89
CA ILE A 374 4.61 8.56 -3.38
C ILE A 374 3.71 9.24 -4.43
N VAL A 375 3.12 8.49 -5.38
CA VAL A 375 2.12 9.01 -6.33
C VAL A 375 1.00 9.73 -5.57
N GLN A 376 0.44 9.09 -4.54
CA GLN A 376 -0.65 9.64 -3.73
C GLN A 376 -0.24 10.96 -3.05
N LEU A 377 0.96 11.01 -2.43
CA LEU A 377 1.47 12.24 -1.80
C LEU A 377 1.65 13.38 -2.80
N LEU A 378 2.20 13.09 -3.98
CA LEU A 378 2.45 14.08 -5.03
C LEU A 378 1.13 14.60 -5.62
N PHE A 379 0.22 13.70 -5.99
CA PHE A 379 -1.11 14.02 -6.49
C PHE A 379 -1.87 14.91 -5.50
N ASP A 380 -1.92 14.51 -4.23
CA ASP A 380 -2.70 15.24 -3.22
C ASP A 380 -2.08 16.62 -2.94
N SER A 381 -0.75 16.74 -3.03
CA SER A 381 -0.07 18.03 -2.90
C SER A 381 -0.34 18.96 -4.10
N ILE A 382 -0.41 18.43 -5.32
CA ILE A 382 -0.81 19.19 -6.51
C ILE A 382 -2.23 19.70 -6.33
N ALA A 383 -3.16 18.83 -5.93
CA ALA A 383 -4.56 19.18 -5.68
C ALA A 383 -4.70 20.22 -4.56
N ASP A 384 -3.97 20.07 -3.45
CA ASP A 384 -4.04 20.98 -2.30
C ASP A 384 -3.53 22.39 -2.64
N LEU A 385 -2.58 22.53 -3.56
CA LEU A 385 -2.12 23.82 -4.10
C LEU A 385 -3.05 24.43 -5.17
N GLY A 386 -4.11 23.70 -5.57
CA GLY A 386 -5.05 24.13 -6.61
C GLY A 386 -4.58 23.83 -8.04
N GLY A 387 -3.66 22.87 -8.21
CA GLY A 387 -3.26 22.33 -9.51
C GLY A 387 -4.36 21.49 -10.16
N ASP A 388 -4.30 21.36 -11.48
CA ASP A 388 -5.25 20.54 -12.24
C ASP A 388 -4.80 19.08 -12.23
N THR A 389 -5.59 18.21 -11.60
CA THR A 389 -5.33 16.77 -11.53
C THR A 389 -6.22 15.96 -12.47
N SER A 390 -6.99 16.60 -13.37
CA SER A 390 -8.00 15.89 -14.17
C SER A 390 -7.41 14.87 -15.16
N LYS A 391 -6.11 14.96 -15.43
CA LYS A 391 -5.37 14.05 -16.31
C LYS A 391 -4.46 13.08 -15.55
N LEU A 392 -4.28 13.29 -14.25
CA LEU A 392 -3.41 12.48 -13.42
C LEU A 392 -4.19 11.29 -12.85
N ALA A 393 -3.52 10.19 -12.56
CA ALA A 393 -4.07 9.10 -11.77
C ALA A 393 -3.53 9.12 -10.34
N ARG A 394 -4.43 8.99 -9.37
CA ARG A 394 -4.06 8.85 -7.94
C ARG A 394 -4.01 7.39 -7.49
N ASN A 395 -4.95 6.60 -7.98
CA ASN A 395 -5.21 5.24 -7.51
C ASN A 395 -4.74 4.23 -8.56
N ASP A 396 -4.36 3.04 -8.11
CA ASP A 396 -4.19 1.91 -9.00
C ASP A 396 -5.53 1.39 -9.54
N ALA A 397 -5.45 0.56 -10.57
CA ALA A 397 -6.63 0.03 -11.23
C ALA A 397 -7.33 -1.04 -10.37
N GLY A 398 -8.66 -0.94 -10.27
CA GLY A 398 -9.51 -1.99 -9.73
C GLY A 398 -9.03 -2.60 -8.40
N HIS A 399 -8.75 -3.90 -8.40
CA HIS A 399 -8.35 -4.65 -7.21
C HIS A 399 -6.93 -4.33 -6.71
N PHE A 400 -6.13 -3.57 -7.46
CA PHE A 400 -4.79 -3.15 -7.04
C PHE A 400 -4.80 -1.84 -6.24
N ALA A 401 -5.95 -1.15 -6.16
CA ALA A 401 -6.10 0.13 -5.47
C ALA A 401 -6.04 -0.01 -3.93
N GLY A 402 -4.84 -0.17 -3.39
CA GLY A 402 -4.58 -0.38 -1.95
C GLY A 402 -5.07 0.77 -1.05
N ASN A 403 -5.12 1.98 -1.57
CA ASN A 403 -5.58 3.18 -0.87
C ASN A 403 -7.10 3.38 -0.87
N THR A 404 -7.88 2.32 -1.05
CA THR A 404 -9.36 2.39 -1.06
C THR A 404 -9.98 1.68 0.14
N GLU A 405 -11.24 2.03 0.44
CA GLU A 405 -11.99 1.47 1.59
C GLU A 405 -11.98 -0.06 1.63
N ALA A 406 -11.96 -0.72 0.47
CA ALA A 406 -11.93 -2.18 0.38
C ALA A 406 -10.68 -2.80 1.04
N PHE A 407 -9.60 -2.05 1.24
CA PHE A 407 -8.36 -2.55 1.85
C PHE A 407 -7.94 -1.78 3.10
N ARG A 408 -8.46 -0.56 3.29
CA ARG A 408 -8.09 0.35 4.39
C ARG A 408 -9.07 0.39 5.56
N HIS A 409 -10.21 -0.30 5.44
CA HIS A 409 -11.19 -0.38 6.53
C HIS A 409 -10.60 -0.89 7.86
N TRP A 410 -9.56 -1.73 7.78
CA TRP A 410 -8.94 -2.40 8.94
C TRP A 410 -7.62 -1.77 9.38
N ASP A 411 -7.30 -0.57 8.88
CA ASP A 411 -6.08 0.12 9.28
C ASP A 411 -6.11 0.49 10.76
N LEU A 412 -7.28 0.88 11.28
CA LEU A 412 -7.49 1.29 12.67
C LEU A 412 -8.51 0.42 13.40
N ASP A 413 -8.36 0.26 14.72
CA ASP A 413 -9.40 -0.29 15.60
C ASP A 413 -10.48 0.76 15.95
N ASP A 414 -11.50 0.34 16.71
CA ASP A 414 -12.61 1.19 17.17
C ASP A 414 -12.12 2.34 18.09
N GLU A 415 -10.93 2.22 18.69
CA GLU A 415 -10.27 3.24 19.49
C GLU A 415 -9.38 4.18 18.66
N GLY A 416 -9.20 3.91 17.37
CA GLY A 416 -8.34 4.67 16.45
C GLY A 416 -6.86 4.30 16.50
N ASN A 417 -6.49 3.16 17.09
CA ASN A 417 -5.11 2.67 17.09
C ASN A 417 -4.82 1.91 15.79
N PRO A 418 -3.61 2.02 15.22
CA PRO A 418 -3.22 1.26 14.05
C PRO A 418 -3.13 -0.24 14.34
N VAL A 419 -3.80 -1.06 13.52
CA VAL A 419 -3.83 -2.53 13.62
C VAL A 419 -3.47 -3.19 12.29
N TYR A 420 -3.97 -2.68 11.16
CA TYR A 420 -3.73 -3.23 9.83
C TYR A 420 -4.01 -4.74 9.73
N GLU A 421 -5.07 -5.24 10.38
CA GLU A 421 -5.43 -6.66 10.38
C GLU A 421 -6.87 -6.87 9.93
N VAL A 422 -7.04 -7.61 8.83
CA VAL A 422 -8.36 -7.98 8.31
C VAL A 422 -8.91 -9.16 9.11
N GLU A 423 -10.12 -9.01 9.65
CA GLU A 423 -10.77 -10.07 10.40
C GLU A 423 -11.12 -11.28 9.53
N ALA A 424 -11.03 -12.49 10.09
CA ALA A 424 -11.20 -13.76 9.36
C ALA A 424 -12.44 -13.85 8.46
N GLY A 425 -13.57 -13.23 8.86
CA GLY A 425 -14.81 -13.22 8.08
C GLY A 425 -14.77 -12.35 6.81
N CYS A 426 -13.78 -11.47 6.70
CA CYS A 426 -13.61 -10.50 5.62
C CYS A 426 -12.36 -10.80 4.76
N VAL A 427 -11.38 -11.51 5.33
CA VAL A 427 -10.09 -11.86 4.70
C VAL A 427 -10.23 -12.38 3.27
N LYS A 428 -11.18 -13.29 3.00
CA LYS A 428 -11.37 -13.90 1.67
C LYS A 428 -11.36 -12.90 0.51
N CYS A 429 -11.91 -11.71 0.74
CA CYS A 429 -12.19 -10.72 -0.31
C CYS A 429 -11.49 -9.38 -0.09
N HIS A 430 -10.76 -9.22 1.00
CA HIS A 430 -10.19 -7.95 1.41
C HIS A 430 -8.69 -8.07 1.75
N SER A 431 -8.05 -9.16 1.35
CA SER A 431 -6.60 -9.31 1.42
C SER A 431 -6.06 -10.19 0.30
N ALA A 432 -4.79 -10.01 -0.03
CA ALA A 432 -4.12 -10.78 -1.09
C ALA A 432 -4.07 -12.29 -0.81
N ALA A 433 -3.92 -12.69 0.46
CA ALA A 433 -3.80 -14.09 0.88
C ALA A 433 -5.16 -14.78 1.11
N GLY A 434 -6.26 -14.03 1.13
CA GLY A 434 -7.54 -14.52 1.61
C GLY A 434 -8.17 -15.59 0.73
N LEU A 435 -8.30 -15.33 -0.57
CA LEU A 435 -8.90 -16.30 -1.49
C LEU A 435 -8.08 -17.61 -1.56
N PRO A 436 -6.74 -17.60 -1.73
CA PRO A 436 -5.93 -18.82 -1.71
C PRO A 436 -6.13 -19.65 -0.44
N GLN A 437 -6.05 -19.02 0.74
CA GLN A 437 -6.27 -19.69 2.02
C GLN A 437 -7.67 -20.31 2.12
N PHE A 438 -8.69 -19.62 1.61
CA PHE A 438 -10.06 -20.13 1.60
C PHE A 438 -10.21 -21.33 0.67
N LEU A 439 -9.60 -21.30 -0.52
CA LEU A 439 -9.66 -22.42 -1.46
C LEU A 439 -8.93 -23.66 -0.94
N GLU A 440 -7.81 -23.47 -0.23
CA GLU A 440 -7.04 -24.57 0.33
C GLU A 440 -7.69 -25.17 1.59
N HIS A 441 -8.23 -24.33 2.48
CA HIS A 441 -8.65 -24.77 3.82
C HIS A 441 -10.16 -24.68 4.08
N GLY A 442 -10.92 -24.01 3.21
CA GLY A 442 -12.36 -23.76 3.37
C GLY A 442 -12.71 -22.72 4.44
N ALA A 443 -11.71 -22.04 5.00
CA ALA A 443 -11.85 -21.01 6.02
C ALA A 443 -10.62 -20.10 6.00
N ASN A 444 -10.75 -18.92 6.62
CA ASN A 444 -9.68 -17.96 6.75
C ASN A 444 -9.28 -17.74 8.21
N LEU A 445 -8.02 -17.36 8.42
CA LEU A 445 -7.53 -16.75 9.65
C LEU A 445 -7.40 -15.23 9.43
N PRO A 446 -7.37 -14.42 10.49
CA PRO A 446 -6.98 -13.02 10.36
C PRO A 446 -5.60 -12.92 9.67
N VAL A 447 -5.43 -11.92 8.81
CA VAL A 447 -4.17 -11.62 8.13
C VAL A 447 -3.95 -10.12 8.06
N GLU A 448 -2.70 -9.72 7.84
CA GLU A 448 -2.34 -8.32 7.60
C GLU A 448 -3.08 -7.77 6.37
N ALA A 449 -3.50 -6.51 6.45
CA ALA A 449 -4.12 -5.79 5.36
C ALA A 449 -3.10 -5.56 4.23
N SER A 450 -3.48 -5.89 2.99
CA SER A 450 -2.61 -5.75 1.82
C SER A 450 -2.90 -4.47 1.04
N ASN A 451 -1.96 -3.99 0.22
CA ASN A 451 -2.20 -2.90 -0.73
C ASN A 451 -2.87 -3.45 -2.00
N GLY A 452 -4.14 -3.86 -1.88
CA GLY A 452 -4.86 -4.51 -2.97
C GLY A 452 -4.67 -6.04 -3.00
N PHE A 453 -5.14 -6.67 -4.08
CA PHE A 453 -4.85 -8.07 -4.37
C PHE A 453 -3.47 -8.26 -5.01
N ALA A 454 -2.90 -9.43 -4.79
CA ALA A 454 -1.69 -9.87 -5.48
C ALA A 454 -2.07 -10.73 -6.69
N CYS A 455 -1.15 -10.95 -7.61
CA CYS A 455 -1.36 -11.90 -8.71
C CYS A 455 -1.75 -13.28 -8.18
N SER A 456 -1.10 -13.72 -7.10
CA SER A 456 -1.36 -14.99 -6.41
C SER A 456 -2.72 -15.07 -5.71
N THR A 457 -3.47 -13.98 -5.62
CA THR A 457 -4.86 -14.05 -5.14
C THR A 457 -5.74 -14.86 -6.09
N CYS A 458 -5.49 -14.72 -7.40
CA CYS A 458 -6.29 -15.36 -8.45
C CYS A 458 -5.51 -16.45 -9.22
N HIS A 459 -4.20 -16.28 -9.36
CA HIS A 459 -3.32 -17.20 -10.07
C HIS A 459 -2.69 -18.22 -9.11
N ASN A 460 -2.61 -19.47 -9.58
CA ASN A 460 -1.92 -20.54 -8.89
C ASN A 460 -0.41 -20.43 -9.13
N GLU A 461 0.34 -20.05 -8.09
CA GLU A 461 1.79 -19.92 -8.16
C GLU A 461 2.51 -21.25 -8.49
N GLU A 462 1.98 -22.40 -8.07
CA GLU A 462 2.57 -23.71 -8.37
C GLU A 462 2.41 -24.10 -9.85
N ALA A 463 1.43 -23.51 -10.54
CA ALA A 463 1.08 -23.81 -11.92
C ALA A 463 1.07 -22.54 -12.79
N TRP A 464 1.93 -21.56 -12.49
CA TRP A 464 1.91 -20.26 -13.16
C TRP A 464 1.97 -20.38 -14.70
N PRO A 465 1.14 -19.63 -15.46
CA PRO A 465 0.20 -18.57 -15.04
C PRO A 465 -1.25 -19.06 -14.83
N GLU A 466 -1.50 -20.35 -14.58
CA GLU A 466 -2.87 -20.87 -14.45
C GLU A 466 -3.65 -20.22 -13.30
N LEU A 467 -4.97 -20.09 -13.47
CA LEU A 467 -5.89 -19.63 -12.43
C LEU A 467 -6.28 -20.78 -11.48
N TYR A 468 -6.67 -20.45 -10.25
CA TYR A 468 -7.28 -21.45 -9.37
C TYR A 468 -8.59 -22.00 -9.96
N SER A 469 -8.74 -23.32 -9.94
CA SER A 469 -9.92 -23.98 -10.50
C SER A 469 -11.07 -24.04 -9.49
N VAL A 470 -12.17 -23.33 -9.79
CA VAL A 470 -13.38 -23.30 -8.95
C VAL A 470 -14.57 -23.86 -9.73
N ASN A 471 -15.07 -25.02 -9.31
CA ASN A 471 -16.20 -25.68 -9.96
C ASN A 471 -17.53 -24.99 -9.71
N SER A 472 -17.75 -24.48 -8.50
CA SER A 472 -19.03 -23.89 -8.09
C SER A 472 -18.89 -23.08 -6.82
N VAL A 473 -19.87 -22.21 -6.55
CA VAL A 473 -19.90 -21.33 -5.37
C VAL A 473 -21.22 -21.49 -4.62
N VAL A 474 -21.16 -21.49 -3.28
CA VAL A 474 -22.34 -21.56 -2.40
C VAL A 474 -22.74 -20.16 -1.94
N PHE A 475 -23.93 -19.72 -2.36
CA PHE A 475 -24.48 -18.42 -2.04
C PHE A 475 -25.11 -18.39 -0.63
N PRO A 476 -25.34 -17.20 -0.04
CA PRO A 476 -25.97 -17.08 1.29
C PRO A 476 -27.38 -17.67 1.39
N SER A 477 -28.07 -17.95 0.28
CA SER A 477 -29.34 -18.69 0.25
C SER A 477 -29.19 -20.20 0.47
N GLY A 478 -27.96 -20.72 0.37
CA GLY A 478 -27.65 -22.16 0.31
C GLY A 478 -27.68 -22.72 -1.11
N ALA A 479 -28.03 -21.93 -2.13
CA ALA A 479 -27.92 -22.35 -3.52
C ALA A 479 -26.45 -22.53 -3.93
N THR A 480 -26.18 -23.53 -4.75
CA THR A 480 -24.86 -23.76 -5.36
C THR A 480 -24.98 -23.56 -6.86
N VAL A 481 -24.18 -22.66 -7.42
CA VAL A 481 -24.21 -22.28 -8.84
C VAL A 481 -22.81 -22.25 -9.44
N SER A 482 -22.74 -22.22 -10.77
CA SER A 482 -21.49 -22.14 -11.53
C SER A 482 -21.75 -21.49 -12.88
N PHE A 483 -20.84 -20.62 -13.31
CA PHE A 483 -20.79 -20.12 -14.70
C PHE A 483 -20.40 -21.20 -15.71
N GLY A 484 -19.74 -22.28 -15.26
CA GLY A 484 -19.42 -23.44 -16.10
C GLY A 484 -20.59 -24.40 -16.29
N GLY A 485 -21.72 -24.15 -15.62
CA GLY A 485 -22.88 -25.04 -15.67
C GLY A 485 -22.58 -26.42 -15.11
N LYS A 486 -23.25 -27.45 -15.64
CA LYS A 486 -23.08 -28.84 -15.26
C LYS A 486 -22.72 -29.70 -16.46
N ASP A 487 -21.84 -30.67 -16.25
CA ASP A 487 -21.52 -31.70 -17.23
C ASP A 487 -22.69 -32.69 -17.43
N ALA A 488 -22.52 -33.63 -18.36
CA ALA A 488 -23.53 -34.65 -18.68
C ALA A 488 -23.86 -35.58 -17.50
N ASP A 489 -22.97 -35.67 -16.51
CA ASP A 489 -23.14 -36.47 -15.29
C ASP A 489 -23.76 -35.64 -14.15
N GLY A 490 -24.01 -34.35 -14.38
CA GLY A 490 -24.63 -33.42 -13.43
C GLY A 490 -23.66 -32.77 -12.44
N ASN A 491 -22.34 -32.92 -12.63
CA ASN A 491 -21.32 -32.27 -11.81
C ASN A 491 -21.06 -30.86 -12.31
N PHE A 492 -20.77 -29.93 -11.40
CA PHE A 492 -20.40 -28.58 -11.78
C PHE A 492 -19.02 -28.54 -12.46
N VAL A 493 -18.91 -27.73 -13.51
CA VAL A 493 -17.68 -27.52 -14.28
C VAL A 493 -17.02 -26.22 -13.83
N ALA A 494 -15.69 -26.23 -13.78
CA ALA A 494 -14.90 -25.04 -13.49
C ALA A 494 -15.09 -23.96 -14.55
N ASP A 495 -15.11 -22.71 -14.09
CA ASP A 495 -15.11 -21.53 -14.92
C ASP A 495 -14.43 -20.37 -14.18
N GLU A 496 -13.74 -19.51 -14.91
CA GLU A 496 -13.00 -18.37 -14.34
C GLU A 496 -13.93 -17.40 -13.61
N GLY A 497 -15.17 -17.23 -14.09
CA GLY A 497 -16.17 -16.37 -13.43
C GLY A 497 -16.50 -16.85 -12.02
N ASN A 498 -16.31 -18.13 -11.70
CA ASN A 498 -16.53 -18.66 -10.36
C ASN A 498 -15.49 -18.17 -9.35
N LEU A 499 -14.31 -17.72 -9.77
CA LEU A 499 -13.35 -17.04 -8.88
C LEU A 499 -13.93 -15.72 -8.40
N CYS A 500 -14.44 -14.90 -9.32
CA CYS A 500 -15.09 -13.63 -8.99
C CYS A 500 -16.28 -13.84 -8.03
N LEU A 501 -17.07 -14.90 -8.26
CA LEU A 501 -18.22 -15.22 -7.41
C LEU A 501 -17.85 -15.52 -5.95
N GLN A 502 -16.61 -15.93 -5.65
CA GLN A 502 -16.21 -16.14 -4.26
C GLN A 502 -16.39 -14.88 -3.41
N CYS A 503 -16.27 -13.71 -4.03
CA CYS A 503 -16.41 -12.42 -3.37
C CYS A 503 -17.67 -11.66 -3.76
N HIS A 504 -18.04 -11.67 -5.04
CA HIS A 504 -19.19 -10.91 -5.57
C HIS A 504 -20.55 -11.63 -5.43
N GLN A 505 -20.66 -12.59 -4.52
CA GLN A 505 -21.91 -13.31 -4.21
C GLN A 505 -22.83 -12.60 -3.18
N GLY A 506 -22.33 -11.55 -2.53
CA GLY A 506 -22.99 -10.92 -1.39
C GLY A 506 -22.92 -11.76 -0.09
N ARG A 507 -23.38 -11.15 1.01
CA ARG A 507 -23.35 -11.71 2.38
C ARG A 507 -24.73 -12.00 2.97
N SER A 508 -25.80 -11.60 2.28
CA SER A 508 -27.19 -11.86 2.71
C SER A 508 -28.03 -12.39 1.55
N SER A 509 -29.27 -12.78 1.84
CA SER A 509 -30.22 -13.33 0.87
C SER A 509 -31.64 -13.22 1.42
N THR A 510 -32.65 -13.56 0.61
CA THR A 510 -34.03 -13.77 1.08
C THR A 510 -34.09 -14.66 2.34
N ALA A 511 -33.33 -15.76 2.37
CA ALA A 511 -33.30 -16.68 3.51
C ALA A 511 -32.76 -16.01 4.79
N THR A 512 -31.73 -15.17 4.64
CA THR A 512 -31.14 -14.41 5.76
C THR A 512 -32.13 -13.43 6.36
N VAL A 513 -32.82 -12.66 5.49
CA VAL A 513 -33.85 -11.68 5.91
C VAL A 513 -35.04 -12.40 6.55
N ASN A 514 -35.55 -13.48 5.95
CA ASN A 514 -36.65 -14.25 6.52
C ASN A 514 -36.31 -14.81 7.90
N LYS A 515 -35.08 -15.29 8.11
CA LYS A 515 -34.62 -15.76 9.42
C LYS A 515 -34.59 -14.63 10.46
N ALA A 516 -34.13 -13.43 10.09
CA ALA A 516 -34.10 -12.27 10.99
C ALA A 516 -35.51 -11.77 11.38
N LEU A 517 -36.49 -11.98 10.49
CA LEU A 517 -37.87 -11.52 10.65
C LEU A 517 -38.82 -12.60 11.22
N ALA A 518 -38.33 -13.81 11.46
CA ALA A 518 -39.16 -14.93 11.85
C ALA A 518 -40.00 -14.64 13.11
N SER A 519 -41.30 -14.97 13.05
CA SER A 519 -42.28 -14.79 14.14
C SER A 519 -42.53 -13.35 14.59
N LYS A 520 -42.23 -12.36 13.74
CA LYS A 520 -42.53 -10.94 13.99
C LYS A 520 -43.79 -10.51 13.23
N ASP A 521 -44.54 -9.59 13.81
CA ASP A 521 -45.71 -8.99 13.15
C ASP A 521 -45.25 -8.02 12.05
N ALA A 522 -45.87 -8.08 10.87
CA ALA A 522 -45.37 -7.44 9.66
C ALA A 522 -45.27 -5.90 9.77
N ASP A 523 -46.17 -5.30 10.53
CA ASP A 523 -46.38 -3.85 10.57
C ASP A 523 -46.07 -3.25 11.96
N THR A 524 -45.75 -4.09 12.95
CA THR A 524 -45.38 -3.63 14.29
C THR A 524 -43.87 -3.40 14.40
N PRO A 525 -43.43 -2.20 14.82
CA PRO A 525 -42.01 -1.93 15.07
C PRO A 525 -41.44 -2.83 16.15
N ASP A 526 -40.29 -3.43 15.91
CA ASP A 526 -39.60 -4.29 16.86
C ASP A 526 -38.14 -3.86 17.01
N ALA A 527 -37.79 -3.40 18.21
CA ALA A 527 -36.45 -2.95 18.57
C ALA A 527 -35.37 -4.05 18.50
N LYS A 528 -35.72 -5.30 18.21
CA LYS A 528 -34.77 -6.40 17.93
C LYS A 528 -34.48 -6.56 16.44
N ILE A 529 -35.23 -5.94 15.54
CA ILE A 529 -34.91 -5.95 14.12
C ILE A 529 -33.71 -5.01 13.90
N ARG A 530 -32.74 -5.50 13.13
CA ARG A 530 -31.58 -4.73 12.66
C ARG A 530 -31.57 -4.80 11.13
N PHE A 531 -31.02 -3.76 10.52
CA PHE A 531 -30.84 -3.73 9.08
C PHE A 531 -29.95 -4.91 8.63
N SER A 532 -30.35 -5.62 7.57
CA SER A 532 -29.55 -6.70 6.96
C SER A 532 -28.90 -6.14 5.71
N ASN A 533 -27.60 -6.35 5.52
CA ASN A 533 -26.88 -5.81 4.37
C ASN A 533 -26.49 -6.95 3.41
N ILE A 534 -26.84 -6.82 2.12
CA ILE A 534 -26.35 -7.71 1.06
C ILE A 534 -24.84 -7.62 0.87
N HIS A 535 -24.23 -6.53 1.34
CA HIS A 535 -22.83 -6.17 1.13
C HIS A 535 -22.56 -5.73 -0.33
N TYR A 536 -21.45 -5.02 -0.53
CA TYR A 536 -21.19 -4.23 -1.72
C TYR A 536 -20.88 -5.09 -2.96
N PHE A 537 -21.20 -4.58 -4.15
CA PHE A 537 -20.85 -5.17 -5.44
C PHE A 537 -21.24 -6.65 -5.56
N ALA A 538 -22.46 -7.00 -5.12
CA ALA A 538 -23.01 -8.35 -5.18
C ALA A 538 -23.48 -8.74 -6.60
N ALA A 539 -22.71 -8.39 -7.63
CA ALA A 539 -23.04 -8.57 -9.04
C ALA A 539 -23.41 -10.03 -9.38
N GLY A 540 -22.70 -11.00 -8.79
CA GLY A 540 -23.03 -12.42 -8.95
C GLY A 540 -24.44 -12.76 -8.46
N ALA A 541 -24.89 -12.15 -7.36
CA ALA A 541 -26.25 -12.35 -6.87
C ALA A 541 -27.30 -11.75 -7.80
N THR A 542 -26.97 -10.65 -8.49
CA THR A 542 -27.84 -10.01 -9.46
C THR A 542 -27.92 -10.83 -10.73
N VAL A 543 -26.78 -11.22 -11.29
CA VAL A 543 -26.69 -12.04 -12.51
C VAL A 543 -27.50 -13.32 -12.34
N PHE A 544 -27.31 -14.08 -11.25
CA PHE A 544 -28.06 -15.32 -11.02
C PHE A 544 -29.51 -15.12 -10.54
N GLY A 545 -29.90 -13.91 -10.13
CA GLY A 545 -31.28 -13.55 -9.78
C GLY A 545 -31.96 -14.53 -8.82
N ALA A 546 -33.12 -15.04 -9.23
CA ALA A 546 -33.93 -15.97 -8.44
C ALA A 546 -33.24 -17.30 -8.11
N ASP A 547 -32.23 -17.71 -8.88
CA ASP A 547 -31.53 -18.99 -8.64
C ASP A 547 -30.73 -18.96 -7.34
N VAL A 548 -30.29 -17.77 -6.92
CA VAL A 548 -29.52 -17.55 -5.69
C VAL A 548 -30.22 -16.68 -4.66
N GLN A 549 -31.35 -16.05 -5.02
CA GLN A 549 -32.22 -15.30 -4.12
C GLN A 549 -31.46 -14.21 -3.33
N GLY A 550 -30.59 -13.47 -4.02
CA GLY A 550 -29.78 -12.39 -3.45
C GLY A 550 -30.64 -11.26 -2.89
N ALA A 551 -31.50 -10.69 -3.74
CA ALA A 551 -32.53 -9.73 -3.32
C ALA A 551 -33.63 -10.43 -2.47
N TYR A 552 -34.46 -9.63 -1.78
CA TYR A 552 -35.64 -10.14 -1.09
C TYR A 552 -36.76 -10.42 -2.10
N MET A 553 -37.11 -11.70 -2.22
CA MET A 553 -38.18 -12.21 -3.07
C MET A 553 -39.46 -12.40 -2.24
N TYR A 554 -40.54 -11.74 -2.64
CA TYR A 554 -41.82 -11.78 -1.93
C TYR A 554 -42.56 -13.09 -2.16
N GLU A 555 -43.27 -13.57 -1.13
CA GLU A 555 -44.02 -14.83 -1.17
C GLU A 555 -45.10 -14.80 -2.25
N GLY A 556 -45.21 -15.88 -3.02
CA GLY A 556 -46.19 -16.01 -4.10
C GLY A 556 -45.86 -15.23 -5.38
N ARG A 557 -44.67 -14.63 -5.47
CA ARG A 557 -44.17 -13.97 -6.67
C ARG A 557 -43.15 -14.85 -7.39
N GLU A 558 -43.18 -14.79 -8.72
CA GLU A 558 -42.16 -15.40 -9.57
C GLU A 558 -41.12 -14.34 -9.95
N TYR A 559 -39.86 -14.76 -9.96
CA TYR A 559 -38.72 -13.91 -10.32
C TYR A 559 -37.86 -14.63 -11.35
N VAL A 560 -37.24 -13.87 -12.24
CA VAL A 560 -36.32 -14.44 -13.24
C VAL A 560 -35.03 -14.93 -12.57
N GLY A 561 -34.55 -16.09 -13.01
CA GLY A 561 -33.27 -16.68 -12.60
C GLY A 561 -32.09 -16.00 -13.28
N GLN A 562 -31.05 -16.77 -13.58
CA GLN A 562 -29.85 -16.26 -14.22
C GLN A 562 -30.14 -15.50 -15.50
N ASN A 563 -29.61 -14.28 -15.60
CA ASN A 563 -29.61 -13.50 -16.83
C ASN A 563 -28.54 -14.04 -17.77
N MET A 564 -28.98 -14.48 -18.95
CA MET A 564 -28.12 -14.83 -20.06
C MET A 564 -28.25 -13.70 -21.08
N HIS A 565 -27.27 -12.81 -21.13
CA HIS A 565 -27.27 -11.65 -22.01
C HIS A 565 -27.24 -12.06 -23.49
N ALA A 566 -26.57 -13.16 -23.83
CA ALA A 566 -26.63 -13.80 -25.14
C ALA A 566 -27.02 -15.28 -25.03
N GLU A 567 -27.47 -15.89 -26.13
CA GLU A 567 -27.70 -17.34 -26.18
C GLU A 567 -26.45 -18.12 -25.71
N GLU A 568 -26.58 -19.40 -25.35
CA GLU A 568 -25.49 -20.22 -24.79
C GLU A 568 -24.26 -20.33 -25.71
N SER A 569 -24.41 -20.02 -27.01
CA SER A 569 -23.31 -19.92 -27.99
C SER A 569 -22.65 -18.53 -28.09
N GLY A 570 -23.24 -17.52 -27.46
CA GLY A 570 -22.77 -16.13 -27.39
C GLY A 570 -21.76 -15.91 -26.27
N LYS A 571 -20.69 -15.17 -26.59
CA LYS A 571 -19.50 -14.98 -25.75
C LYS A 571 -19.61 -13.82 -24.76
N VAL A 572 -20.81 -13.46 -24.29
CA VAL A 572 -21.02 -12.29 -23.41
C VAL A 572 -21.99 -12.66 -22.28
N ASN A 573 -21.62 -13.63 -21.45
CA ASN A 573 -22.48 -14.14 -20.37
C ASN A 573 -21.75 -14.24 -19.01
N LYS A 574 -20.44 -13.99 -19.00
CA LYS A 574 -19.57 -14.12 -17.83
C LYS A 574 -18.92 -12.79 -17.50
N CYS A 575 -18.38 -12.68 -16.28
CA CYS A 575 -17.77 -11.46 -15.79
C CYS A 575 -16.65 -10.95 -16.72
N GLN A 576 -15.72 -11.83 -17.09
CA GLN A 576 -14.57 -11.53 -17.95
C GLN A 576 -14.93 -11.25 -19.41
N ASP A 577 -16.16 -11.56 -19.83
CA ASP A 577 -16.62 -11.21 -21.17
C ASP A 577 -16.97 -9.70 -21.25
N CYS A 578 -17.34 -9.09 -20.11
CA CYS A 578 -17.79 -7.70 -20.02
C CYS A 578 -16.76 -6.77 -19.33
N HIS A 579 -15.84 -7.33 -18.55
CA HIS A 579 -14.86 -6.58 -17.77
C HIS A 579 -13.43 -6.98 -18.12
N ASP A 580 -12.52 -6.01 -18.10
CA ASP A 580 -11.09 -6.30 -17.97
C ASP A 580 -10.83 -6.95 -16.60
N VAL A 581 -10.13 -8.08 -16.57
CA VAL A 581 -9.98 -8.87 -15.33
C VAL A 581 -8.97 -8.29 -14.35
N HIS A 582 -8.11 -7.36 -14.79
CA HIS A 582 -7.10 -6.72 -13.96
C HIS A 582 -7.52 -5.29 -13.60
N ALA A 583 -7.87 -4.48 -14.61
CA ALA A 583 -8.30 -3.11 -14.43
C ALA A 583 -9.73 -3.00 -13.87
N LEU A 584 -10.57 -4.02 -14.11
CA LEU A 584 -12.00 -4.08 -13.75
C LEU A 584 -12.89 -3.06 -14.48
N GLU A 585 -12.33 -2.38 -15.48
CA GLU A 585 -13.07 -1.50 -16.37
C GLU A 585 -14.01 -2.30 -17.28
N VAL A 586 -15.13 -1.67 -17.64
CA VAL A 586 -16.12 -2.29 -18.55
C VAL A 586 -15.61 -2.18 -19.99
N ASN A 587 -15.63 -3.30 -20.71
CA ASN A 587 -15.26 -3.37 -22.12
C ASN A 587 -16.37 -2.80 -23.02
N VAL A 588 -16.50 -1.47 -23.05
CA VAL A 588 -17.58 -0.77 -23.78
C VAL A 588 -17.56 -1.00 -25.30
N ASP A 589 -16.39 -1.20 -25.90
CA ASP A 589 -16.24 -1.53 -27.32
C ASP A 589 -16.98 -2.82 -27.71
N ALA A 590 -17.09 -3.77 -26.78
CA ALA A 590 -17.84 -5.01 -27.00
C ALA A 590 -19.36 -4.73 -27.09
N CYS A 591 -19.84 -3.69 -26.40
CA CYS A 591 -21.25 -3.29 -26.39
C CYS A 591 -21.65 -2.61 -27.71
N GLU A 592 -20.82 -1.69 -28.23
CA GLU A 592 -21.09 -0.94 -29.47
C GLU A 592 -21.37 -1.84 -30.67
N THR A 593 -20.73 -3.01 -30.70
CA THR A 593 -20.91 -4.00 -31.77
C THR A 593 -22.37 -4.46 -31.93
N CYS A 594 -23.15 -4.43 -30.83
CA CYS A 594 -24.53 -4.92 -30.80
C CYS A 594 -25.57 -3.83 -30.44
N HIS A 595 -25.18 -2.80 -29.68
CA HIS A 595 -26.13 -1.88 -29.04
C HIS A 595 -26.20 -0.46 -29.62
N GLU A 596 -25.50 -0.16 -30.72
CA GLU A 596 -25.48 1.17 -31.38
C GLU A 596 -24.99 2.34 -30.49
N THR A 597 -24.62 2.08 -29.23
CA THR A 597 -24.03 3.02 -28.26
C THR A 597 -22.95 2.31 -27.46
N GLY A 598 -21.92 3.06 -27.06
CA GLY A 598 -20.85 2.63 -26.15
C GLY A 598 -21.18 2.90 -24.69
N ASP A 599 -22.28 3.59 -24.40
CA ASP A 599 -22.75 3.82 -23.03
C ASP A 599 -23.78 2.75 -22.64
N PRO A 600 -23.44 1.82 -21.72
CA PRO A 600 -24.39 0.81 -21.25
C PRO A 600 -25.67 1.42 -20.64
N ALA A 601 -25.62 2.64 -20.10
CA ALA A 601 -26.77 3.28 -19.47
C ALA A 601 -27.86 3.65 -20.47
N GLU A 602 -27.50 3.88 -21.74
CA GLU A 602 -28.43 4.16 -22.83
C GLU A 602 -29.05 2.90 -23.43
N VAL A 603 -28.55 1.71 -23.06
CA VAL A 603 -29.00 0.44 -23.63
C VAL A 603 -30.33 -0.01 -23.02
N ARG A 604 -31.31 -0.33 -23.88
CA ARG A 604 -32.60 -0.91 -23.48
C ARG A 604 -32.72 -2.42 -23.74
N GLY A 605 -32.11 -2.89 -24.83
CA GLY A 605 -32.19 -4.28 -25.30
C GLY A 605 -33.54 -4.61 -25.97
N GLU A 606 -33.52 -5.51 -26.96
CA GLU A 606 -34.71 -5.84 -27.78
C GLU A 606 -35.88 -6.38 -26.94
N SER A 607 -35.59 -7.15 -25.89
CA SER A 607 -36.63 -7.78 -25.07
C SER A 607 -37.42 -6.80 -24.18
N SER A 608 -36.98 -5.55 -24.11
CA SER A 608 -37.62 -4.44 -23.38
C SER A 608 -38.14 -3.34 -24.30
N ALA A 609 -38.02 -3.49 -25.62
CA ALA A 609 -38.41 -2.47 -26.58
C ALA A 609 -39.93 -2.19 -26.52
N GLY A 610 -40.30 -0.93 -26.35
CA GLY A 610 -41.71 -0.49 -26.35
C GLY A 610 -42.49 -0.82 -25.07
N ILE A 611 -41.85 -1.35 -24.04
CA ILE A 611 -42.44 -1.56 -22.71
C ILE A 611 -42.16 -0.30 -21.88
N ASP A 612 -43.06 0.09 -20.99
CA ASP A 612 -42.89 1.18 -20.02
C ASP A 612 -42.92 0.53 -18.64
N TYR A 613 -41.76 0.36 -18.00
CA TYR A 613 -41.68 -0.40 -16.74
C TYR A 613 -42.00 0.50 -15.54
N ASP A 614 -41.54 1.74 -15.54
CA ASP A 614 -41.69 2.72 -14.46
C ASP A 614 -42.93 3.62 -14.59
N GLY A 615 -43.69 3.51 -15.69
CA GLY A 615 -44.96 4.19 -15.91
C GLY A 615 -44.85 5.68 -16.22
N ASP A 616 -43.67 6.20 -16.58
CA ASP A 616 -43.45 7.62 -16.88
C ASP A 616 -43.86 7.99 -18.33
N GLY A 617 -44.10 6.99 -19.18
CA GLY A 617 -44.51 7.11 -20.57
C GLY A 617 -43.37 7.16 -21.59
N ASP A 618 -42.11 7.09 -21.17
CA ASP A 618 -40.94 6.95 -22.03
C ASP A 618 -40.60 5.47 -22.26
N VAL A 619 -40.72 5.03 -23.51
CA VAL A 619 -40.37 3.65 -23.91
C VAL A 619 -39.07 3.58 -24.71
N THR A 620 -38.33 4.69 -24.73
CA THR A 620 -37.14 4.91 -25.57
C THR A 620 -35.87 5.12 -24.76
N GLU A 621 -35.97 5.52 -23.50
CA GLU A 621 -34.82 5.59 -22.61
C GLU A 621 -34.18 4.22 -22.35
N GLY A 622 -32.92 4.25 -21.91
CA GLY A 622 -32.19 3.04 -21.51
C GLY A 622 -32.81 2.39 -20.29
N ILE A 623 -32.57 1.08 -20.09
CA ILE A 623 -33.17 0.31 -18.99
C ILE A 623 -32.75 0.83 -17.60
N LYS A 624 -31.65 1.61 -17.53
CA LYS A 624 -31.21 2.28 -16.32
C LYS A 624 -32.21 3.34 -15.86
N GLY A 625 -32.81 4.11 -16.78
CA GLY A 625 -33.79 5.16 -16.44
C GLY A 625 -34.98 4.59 -15.66
N GLU A 626 -35.59 3.56 -16.23
CA GLU A 626 -36.65 2.76 -15.59
C GLU A 626 -36.30 2.32 -14.16
N ILE A 627 -35.09 1.79 -13.97
CA ILE A 627 -34.63 1.32 -12.66
C ILE A 627 -34.41 2.51 -11.70
N ASP A 628 -33.85 3.61 -12.17
CA ASP A 628 -33.60 4.81 -11.38
C ASP A 628 -34.94 5.40 -10.88
N THR A 629 -35.91 5.60 -11.76
CA THR A 629 -37.26 6.11 -11.41
C THR A 629 -37.96 5.20 -10.40
N MET A 630 -37.94 3.89 -10.62
CA MET A 630 -38.54 2.94 -9.68
C MET A 630 -37.79 2.91 -8.33
N THR A 631 -36.47 3.13 -8.34
CA THR A 631 -35.66 3.20 -7.12
C THR A 631 -35.99 4.44 -6.30
N GLU A 632 -36.20 5.59 -6.95
CA GLU A 632 -36.71 6.81 -6.31
C GLU A 632 -38.11 6.60 -5.73
N ALA A 633 -39.01 5.97 -6.49
CA ALA A 633 -40.35 5.64 -6.04
C ALA A 633 -40.35 4.70 -4.83
N LEU A 634 -39.45 3.71 -4.81
CA LEU A 634 -39.26 2.82 -3.66
C LEU A 634 -38.76 3.58 -2.43
N TYR A 635 -37.81 4.50 -2.59
CA TYR A 635 -37.34 5.30 -1.46
C TYR A 635 -38.44 6.20 -0.89
N ALA A 636 -39.24 6.83 -1.76
CA ALA A 636 -40.40 7.61 -1.34
C ALA A 636 -41.43 6.75 -0.60
N ALA A 637 -41.70 5.53 -1.07
CA ALA A 637 -42.58 4.58 -0.39
C ALA A 637 -42.02 4.15 0.98
N ILE A 638 -40.71 3.93 1.08
CA ILE A 638 -40.00 3.63 2.35
C ILE A 638 -40.20 4.78 3.35
N GLN A 639 -40.00 6.02 2.91
CA GLN A 639 -40.18 7.20 3.76
C GLN A 639 -41.62 7.36 4.24
N ALA A 640 -42.59 7.28 3.32
CA ALA A 640 -44.01 7.38 3.64
C ALA A 640 -44.47 6.28 4.59
N TYR A 641 -44.01 5.04 4.39
CA TYR A 641 -44.34 3.93 5.27
C TYR A 641 -43.75 4.13 6.68
N ALA A 642 -42.48 4.54 6.76
CA ALA A 642 -41.77 4.74 8.03
C ALA A 642 -42.42 5.85 8.89
N GLU A 643 -42.88 6.95 8.27
CA GLU A 643 -43.60 8.03 8.98
C GLU A 643 -44.85 7.51 9.72
N GLY A 644 -45.57 6.55 9.13
CA GLY A 644 -46.73 5.91 9.76
C GLY A 644 -46.40 4.89 10.84
N HIS A 645 -45.15 4.42 10.92
CA HIS A 645 -44.75 3.25 11.71
C HIS A 645 -43.52 3.49 12.61
N GLY A 646 -43.15 4.74 12.89
CA GLY A 646 -42.11 5.01 13.90
C GLY A 646 -41.23 6.23 13.67
N GLY A 647 -41.40 6.93 12.55
CA GLY A 647 -40.79 8.23 12.29
C GLY A 647 -40.03 8.27 10.97
N ALA A 648 -39.51 9.46 10.63
CA ALA A 648 -38.76 9.66 9.41
C ALA A 648 -37.51 8.78 9.34
N ILE A 649 -37.21 8.31 8.13
CA ILE A 649 -36.04 7.50 7.79
C ILE A 649 -35.25 8.20 6.67
N GLU A 650 -33.93 8.19 6.79
CA GLU A 650 -33.00 8.78 5.82
C GLU A 650 -31.93 7.75 5.44
N TYR A 651 -31.70 7.53 4.15
CA TYR A 651 -30.61 6.70 3.65
C TYR A 651 -29.34 7.53 3.41
N LYS A 652 -28.18 6.99 3.83
CA LYS A 652 -26.84 7.55 3.59
C LYS A 652 -25.91 6.43 3.13
N ALA A 653 -25.60 6.42 1.83
CA ALA A 653 -24.80 5.37 1.22
C ALA A 653 -23.40 5.21 1.84
N SER A 654 -22.81 6.31 2.31
CA SER A 654 -21.44 6.41 2.84
C SER A 654 -21.34 6.38 4.37
N ALA A 655 -22.46 6.24 5.10
CA ALA A 655 -22.44 6.28 6.57
C ALA A 655 -23.14 5.06 7.15
N TYR A 656 -22.43 4.26 7.95
CA TYR A 656 -23.05 3.18 8.73
C TYR A 656 -23.94 3.75 9.85
N PRO A 657 -25.16 3.22 10.11
CA PRO A 657 -25.75 1.96 9.61
C PRO A 657 -26.63 2.12 8.37
N TYR A 658 -26.32 3.08 7.50
CA TYR A 658 -26.97 3.43 6.23
C TYR A 658 -28.35 4.05 6.36
N PHE A 659 -29.16 3.62 7.31
CA PHE A 659 -30.47 4.20 7.56
C PHE A 659 -30.50 4.90 8.91
N PHE A 660 -30.91 6.16 8.90
CA PHE A 660 -30.91 7.06 10.05
C PHE A 660 -32.32 7.55 10.36
N GLY A 661 -32.60 7.76 11.64
CA GLY A 661 -33.79 8.47 12.10
C GLY A 661 -33.58 9.99 12.09
N ALA A 662 -34.65 10.73 12.34
CA ALA A 662 -34.62 12.20 12.43
C ALA A 662 -33.69 12.75 13.54
N ASP A 663 -33.27 11.91 14.49
CA ASP A 663 -32.31 12.26 15.55
C ASP A 663 -30.84 12.10 15.12
N GLY A 664 -30.60 11.73 13.86
CA GLY A 664 -29.26 11.47 13.31
C GLY A 664 -28.64 10.17 13.78
N LYS A 665 -29.38 9.32 14.51
CA LYS A 665 -28.92 7.97 14.92
C LYS A 665 -29.44 6.92 13.96
N GLY A 666 -28.89 5.71 14.06
CA GLY A 666 -29.38 4.56 13.30
C GLY A 666 -30.90 4.37 13.48
N TYR A 667 -31.61 4.17 12.37
CA TYR A 667 -33.05 3.99 12.37
C TYR A 667 -33.43 2.76 13.24
N ALA A 668 -34.36 2.95 14.17
CA ALA A 668 -34.66 1.95 15.21
C ALA A 668 -36.07 1.34 15.11
N ALA A 669 -36.99 2.00 14.40
CA ALA A 669 -38.39 1.57 14.29
C ALA A 669 -38.64 0.66 13.08
N TRP A 670 -37.80 -0.36 12.94
CA TRP A 670 -37.92 -1.35 11.86
C TRP A 670 -39.18 -2.22 12.07
N THR A 671 -39.99 -2.35 11.03
CA THR A 671 -40.98 -3.42 10.88
C THR A 671 -40.43 -4.47 9.91
N PRO A 672 -40.90 -5.72 9.95
CA PRO A 672 -40.56 -6.72 8.94
C PRO A 672 -40.84 -6.26 7.51
N ARG A 673 -41.95 -5.55 7.28
CA ARG A 673 -42.29 -5.00 5.96
C ARG A 673 -41.26 -3.97 5.48
N LEU A 674 -40.95 -2.99 6.33
CA LEU A 674 -39.99 -1.94 6.02
C LEU A 674 -38.57 -2.49 5.78
N LEU A 675 -38.15 -3.50 6.55
CA LEU A 675 -36.83 -4.11 6.38
C LEU A 675 -36.66 -4.75 4.99
N LYS A 676 -37.70 -5.44 4.48
CA LYS A 676 -37.65 -6.11 3.17
C LYS A 676 -37.48 -5.11 2.03
N ALA A 677 -38.25 -4.04 2.06
CA ALA A 677 -38.16 -2.96 1.08
C ALA A 677 -36.81 -2.22 1.18
N ALA A 678 -36.36 -1.89 2.39
CA ALA A 678 -35.06 -1.24 2.60
C ALA A 678 -33.87 -2.12 2.17
N PHE A 679 -33.98 -3.44 2.36
CA PHE A 679 -32.99 -4.41 1.87
C PHE A 679 -32.86 -4.36 0.35
N ASN A 680 -33.99 -4.39 -0.36
CA ASN A 680 -34.03 -4.29 -1.83
C ASN A 680 -33.59 -2.91 -2.34
N TYR A 681 -33.93 -1.83 -1.63
CA TYR A 681 -33.44 -0.51 -1.95
C TYR A 681 -31.91 -0.45 -1.85
N GLN A 682 -31.34 -0.87 -0.71
CA GLN A 682 -29.89 -0.91 -0.56
C GLN A 682 -29.21 -1.85 -1.55
N TYR A 683 -29.88 -2.94 -1.95
CA TYR A 683 -29.37 -3.85 -2.97
C TYR A 683 -29.03 -3.10 -4.26
N VAL A 684 -29.97 -2.32 -4.81
CA VAL A 684 -29.76 -1.54 -6.04
C VAL A 684 -28.67 -0.48 -5.84
N GLN A 685 -28.65 0.18 -4.68
CA GLN A 685 -27.62 1.19 -4.37
C GLN A 685 -26.20 0.62 -4.29
N LYS A 686 -26.06 -0.69 -4.08
CA LYS A 686 -24.77 -1.37 -3.89
C LYS A 686 -24.35 -2.25 -5.06
N ASP A 687 -25.14 -2.31 -6.12
CA ASP A 687 -24.77 -2.89 -7.42
C ASP A 687 -24.97 -1.83 -8.52
N PRO A 688 -23.96 -0.99 -8.80
CA PRO A 688 -24.08 0.07 -9.81
C PRO A 688 -24.31 -0.48 -11.22
N GLY A 689 -23.96 -1.75 -11.49
CA GLY A 689 -24.18 -2.43 -12.77
C GLY A 689 -25.49 -3.20 -12.86
N ALA A 690 -26.40 -3.07 -11.88
CA ALA A 690 -27.61 -3.88 -11.77
C ALA A 690 -28.49 -3.85 -13.04
N PHE A 691 -28.50 -2.71 -13.74
CA PHE A 691 -29.25 -2.49 -14.98
C PHE A 691 -28.71 -3.31 -16.18
N VAL A 692 -27.44 -3.73 -16.13
CA VAL A 692 -26.85 -4.67 -17.10
C VAL A 692 -26.90 -6.11 -16.58
N HIS A 693 -26.59 -6.32 -15.30
CA HIS A 693 -26.46 -7.64 -14.70
C HIS A 693 -27.74 -8.48 -14.81
N ASN A 694 -28.90 -7.92 -14.41
CA ASN A 694 -30.20 -8.60 -14.52
C ASN A 694 -31.37 -7.60 -14.36
N PRO A 695 -31.63 -6.75 -15.37
CA PRO A 695 -32.59 -5.65 -15.23
C PRO A 695 -34.01 -6.11 -14.90
N LYS A 696 -34.46 -7.25 -15.46
CA LYS A 696 -35.80 -7.79 -15.18
C LYS A 696 -35.94 -8.22 -13.73
N PHE A 697 -34.94 -8.89 -13.17
CA PHE A 697 -34.95 -9.26 -11.75
C PHE A 697 -35.03 -8.03 -10.85
N VAL A 698 -34.28 -6.98 -11.19
CA VAL A 698 -34.26 -5.70 -10.46
C VAL A 698 -35.62 -5.03 -10.46
N ILE A 699 -36.20 -4.85 -11.65
CA ILE A 699 -37.55 -4.27 -11.82
C ILE A 699 -38.59 -5.07 -11.04
N GLN A 700 -38.52 -6.41 -11.06
CA GLN A 700 -39.47 -7.27 -10.34
C GLN A 700 -39.44 -7.03 -8.83
N PHE A 701 -38.27 -6.98 -8.20
CA PHE A 701 -38.21 -6.77 -6.75
C PHE A 701 -38.47 -5.32 -6.36
N LEU A 702 -38.15 -4.34 -7.23
CA LEU A 702 -38.50 -2.93 -7.01
C LEU A 702 -40.03 -2.76 -7.02
N TYR A 703 -40.68 -3.25 -8.08
CA TYR A 703 -42.14 -3.27 -8.20
C TYR A 703 -42.80 -3.89 -6.98
N ASP A 704 -42.37 -5.09 -6.59
CA ASP A 704 -42.99 -5.81 -5.49
C ASP A 704 -42.73 -5.13 -4.13
N SER A 705 -41.59 -4.44 -3.96
CA SER A 705 -41.30 -3.68 -2.74
C SER A 705 -42.16 -2.42 -2.62
N ILE A 706 -42.34 -1.68 -3.73
CA ILE A 706 -43.22 -0.51 -3.77
C ILE A 706 -44.65 -0.94 -3.45
N GLN A 707 -45.11 -2.02 -4.08
CA GLN A 707 -46.45 -2.55 -3.85
C GLN A 707 -46.64 -3.05 -2.41
N ASP A 708 -45.65 -3.73 -1.81
CA ASP A 708 -45.74 -4.25 -0.45
C ASP A 708 -45.84 -3.13 0.59
N LEU A 709 -45.20 -1.97 0.35
CA LEU A 709 -45.33 -0.77 1.17
C LEU A 709 -46.63 0.02 0.93
N GLY A 710 -47.47 -0.40 -0.02
CA GLY A 710 -48.72 0.26 -0.38
C GLY A 710 -48.58 1.40 -1.39
N GLY A 711 -47.44 1.49 -2.10
CA GLY A 711 -47.26 2.40 -3.23
C GLY A 711 -48.15 2.03 -4.42
N ASP A 712 -48.49 3.02 -5.24
CA ASP A 712 -49.29 2.81 -6.46
C ASP A 712 -48.39 2.36 -7.61
N VAL A 713 -48.59 1.12 -8.04
CA VAL A 713 -47.86 0.49 -9.15
C VAL A 713 -48.77 0.28 -10.38
N SER A 714 -49.93 0.92 -10.42
CA SER A 714 -50.93 0.70 -11.48
C SER A 714 -50.48 1.16 -12.86
N ALA A 715 -49.52 2.10 -12.92
CA ALA A 715 -48.88 2.55 -14.15
C ALA A 715 -47.66 1.70 -14.55
N TYR A 716 -47.11 0.91 -13.62
CA TYR A 716 -45.87 0.19 -13.83
C TYR A 716 -46.12 -1.14 -14.56
N THR A 717 -45.16 -1.56 -15.37
CA THR A 717 -45.15 -2.91 -15.94
C THR A 717 -44.21 -3.80 -15.13
N ARG A 718 -44.70 -4.94 -14.64
CA ARG A 718 -43.84 -5.96 -14.02
C ARG A 718 -43.45 -7.01 -15.07
N PRO A 719 -42.15 -7.23 -15.34
CA PRO A 719 -41.67 -8.27 -16.27
C PRO A 719 -42.00 -9.70 -15.83
#